data_AF-E3G7R7-F1
#
_entry.id   AF-E3G7R7-F1
#
_cell.length_a   1.000
_cell.length_b   1.000
_cell.length_c   1.000
_cell.angle_alpha   90.00
_cell.angle_beta   90.00
_cell.angle_gamma   90.00
#
_symmetry.space_group_name_H-M   'P 1'
#
loop_
_entity.id
_entity.type
_entity.pdbx_description
1 polymer ?
#
loop_
_entity_poly.entity_id
_entity_poly.type
_entity_poly.pdbx_seq_one_letter_code
_entity_poly.pdbx_strand_id
1 'polypeptide(L)'
;MTTARFAFPWNAPRQAITFPELTWQEQYSRQRQYAALTEAQQAIALLPECLKREVYQHADWLESRYGATRARAFYLFFVKKTLPRIALVTQQWHIPALMRRVSGAVFHARFDGQTQRFIADRLVNLVTRYNQLPDMAKADVDLLSDDIAHFIRSELAHCDTPDASDLKTLHTWYMQAGALCQQFNITPPRWQQVNRKIVDKDQMAPAVMRMFNEGWWRMHLRRIAAQWREHLFIALGRVSQHVHTYASKNCQRDWREQKRRTREFLKGMELEDEEGNRINLIDKHDGSLANPAIRRCELMRRIRGFETICDTLGYVAEFYTLTAPAKFHATLRTGHFNPKWRGASPTETQRWFNRLWACIRAKLHRDNRRIFGIRVAEPHHDGTPHWHMLIFMHPHDKAHIRQVFEEYACQEEQQELTRRNTRFHAEEIDPKKGSATGYIAKYISKNIDGYALDNEVDKENGKPLKETAIAVSAWAARWHIRQFQFIGGAPVTVYRELRRLRDNETARGLSIEFADVHHAADNGDWADYVNAQGGPFVRRDDLQVRTLYLPQPQFNRFGERIVSIRGVYDSQIGAGSPIITRTKRWKIVPRLVRSEEHTSPDAACTSWSSVNNCTANEIPSPAWDFSIPLNRRQRQKLTSWLRRTCSPGGSRPHFST
;
A
#
# COMPACT_ATOMS: atom_id res chain seq x y z
N MET A 1 -25.65 59.41 -46.27
CA MET A 1 -26.60 58.33 -45.91
C MET A 1 -27.96 58.72 -46.44
N THR A 2 -28.48 57.95 -47.40
CA THR A 2 -29.77 58.15 -48.06
C THR A 2 -30.91 57.95 -47.06
N THR A 3 -31.69 58.99 -46.81
CA THR A 3 -32.92 58.92 -46.00
C THR A 3 -34.02 58.25 -46.82
N ALA A 4 -34.31 56.98 -46.51
CA ALA A 4 -35.43 56.27 -47.12
C ALA A 4 -36.75 57.00 -46.79
N ARG A 5 -37.43 57.51 -47.83
CA ARG A 5 -38.76 58.11 -47.71
C ARG A 5 -39.81 56.99 -47.72
N PHE A 6 -40.45 56.77 -46.58
CA PHE A 6 -41.55 55.83 -46.46
C PHE A 6 -42.88 56.50 -46.81
N ALA A 7 -43.77 55.81 -47.54
CA ALA A 7 -45.03 56.37 -48.05
C ALA A 7 -45.99 56.85 -46.94
N PHE A 8 -45.88 56.28 -45.74
CA PHE A 8 -46.63 56.69 -44.56
C PHE A 8 -45.78 56.55 -43.29
N PRO A 9 -46.05 57.29 -42.20
CA PRO A 9 -45.25 57.26 -40.98
C PRO A 9 -45.14 55.88 -40.33
N TRP A 10 -46.15 55.02 -40.51
CA TRP A 10 -46.16 53.64 -39.98
C TRP A 10 -45.35 52.64 -40.81
N ASN A 11 -44.88 53.03 -42.00
CA ASN A 11 -44.04 52.21 -42.86
C ASN A 11 -42.55 52.36 -42.55
N ALA A 12 -42.17 53.32 -41.69
CA ALA A 12 -40.80 53.43 -41.21
C ALA A 12 -40.47 52.26 -40.26
N PRO A 13 -39.31 51.60 -40.39
CA PRO A 13 -38.91 50.52 -39.50
C PRO A 13 -38.86 51.04 -38.06
N ARG A 14 -39.76 50.55 -37.22
CA ARG A 14 -39.79 50.89 -35.80
C ARG A 14 -38.61 50.20 -35.12
N GLN A 15 -37.96 50.88 -34.17
CA GLN A 15 -37.01 50.24 -33.28
C GLN A 15 -37.68 49.05 -32.61
N ALA A 16 -37.05 47.88 -32.68
CA ALA A 16 -37.56 46.68 -32.03
C ALA A 16 -37.79 47.00 -30.54
N ILE A 17 -39.00 46.74 -30.06
CA ILE A 17 -39.34 46.91 -28.64
C ILE A 17 -38.54 45.86 -27.87
N THR A 18 -37.41 46.26 -27.29
CA THR A 18 -36.68 45.41 -26.35
C THR A 18 -37.49 45.36 -25.06
N PHE A 19 -38.25 44.29 -24.86
CA PHE A 19 -38.81 44.02 -23.54
C PHE A 19 -37.64 43.74 -22.58
N PRO A 20 -37.50 44.49 -21.47
CA PRO A 20 -36.43 44.27 -20.50
C PRO A 20 -36.64 43.00 -19.69
N GLU A 21 -37.83 42.40 -19.76
CA GLU A 21 -38.18 41.19 -19.04
C GLU A 21 -37.93 39.94 -19.89
N LEU A 22 -37.35 38.91 -19.27
CA LEU A 22 -37.12 37.61 -19.87
C LEU A 22 -38.46 36.99 -20.29
N THR A 23 -38.51 36.41 -21.48
CA THR A 23 -39.66 35.64 -21.95
C THR A 23 -39.95 34.44 -21.02
N TRP A 24 -41.19 33.94 -21.01
CA TRP A 24 -41.55 32.76 -20.20
C TRP A 24 -40.63 31.55 -20.48
N GLN A 25 -40.25 31.33 -21.75
CA GLN A 25 -39.33 30.27 -22.13
C GLN A 25 -37.92 30.48 -21.56
N GLU A 26 -37.41 31.70 -21.58
CA GLU A 26 -36.12 32.05 -20.98
C GLU A 26 -36.15 31.94 -19.45
N GLN A 27 -37.24 32.37 -18.80
CA GLN A 27 -37.46 32.20 -17.36
C GLN A 27 -37.50 30.71 -16.97
N TYR A 28 -38.27 29.90 -17.72
CA TYR A 28 -38.37 28.46 -17.49
C TYR A 28 -37.03 27.74 -17.69
N SER A 29 -36.30 28.08 -18.77
CA SER A 29 -34.95 27.56 -19.03
C SER A 29 -33.99 27.92 -17.89
N ARG A 30 -34.01 29.17 -17.43
CA ARG A 30 -33.20 29.65 -16.32
C ARG A 30 -33.53 28.94 -15.01
N GLN A 31 -34.81 28.75 -14.70
CA GLN A 31 -35.25 27.98 -13.52
C GLN A 31 -34.76 26.53 -13.57
N ARG A 32 -34.87 25.85 -14.72
CA ARG A 32 -34.32 24.49 -14.89
C ARG A 32 -32.80 24.44 -14.68
N GLN A 33 -32.07 25.42 -15.20
CA GLN A 33 -30.61 25.50 -15.01
C GLN A 33 -30.23 25.70 -13.53
N TYR A 34 -30.94 26.57 -12.81
CA TYR A 34 -30.73 26.73 -11.37
C TYR A 34 -31.08 25.46 -10.59
N ALA A 35 -32.20 24.81 -10.90
CA ALA A 35 -32.58 23.55 -10.24
C ALA A 35 -31.52 22.46 -10.45
N ALA A 36 -31.03 22.29 -11.69
CA ALA A 36 -29.97 21.33 -12.00
C ALA A 36 -28.64 21.65 -11.29
N LEU A 37 -28.31 22.94 -11.15
CA LEU A 37 -27.12 23.35 -10.41
C LEU A 37 -27.25 23.05 -8.91
N THR A 38 -28.41 23.35 -8.32
CA THR A 38 -28.69 23.08 -6.90
C THR A 38 -28.63 21.57 -6.63
N GLU A 39 -29.25 20.75 -7.47
CA GLU A 39 -29.17 19.29 -7.38
C GLU A 39 -27.71 18.81 -7.49
N ALA A 40 -26.94 19.39 -8.42
CA ALA A 40 -25.54 19.03 -8.57
C ALA A 40 -24.70 19.37 -7.34
N GLN A 41 -24.93 20.53 -6.72
CA GLN A 41 -24.28 20.94 -5.48
C GLN A 41 -24.66 20.03 -4.30
N GLN A 42 -25.94 19.66 -4.19
CA GLN A 42 -26.40 18.71 -3.16
C GLN A 42 -25.72 17.34 -3.33
N ALA A 43 -25.63 16.83 -4.56
CA ALA A 43 -24.96 15.57 -4.84
C ALA A 43 -23.46 15.62 -4.49
N ILE A 44 -22.79 16.74 -4.75
CA ILE A 44 -21.38 16.96 -4.39
C ILE A 44 -21.22 17.07 -2.86
N ALA A 45 -22.15 17.71 -2.15
CA ALA A 45 -22.11 17.84 -0.69
C ALA A 45 -22.14 16.50 0.06
N LEU A 46 -22.67 15.44 -0.57
CA LEU A 46 -22.68 14.07 -0.04
C LEU A 46 -21.38 13.30 -0.27
N LEU A 47 -20.43 13.84 -1.05
CA LEU A 47 -19.15 13.18 -1.26
C LEU A 47 -18.29 13.18 0.02
N PRO A 48 -17.32 12.25 0.12
CA PRO A 48 -16.26 12.34 1.12
C PRO A 48 -15.55 13.69 1.08
N GLU A 49 -15.19 14.23 2.23
CA GLU A 49 -14.53 15.52 2.42
C GLU A 49 -13.24 15.64 1.59
N CYS A 50 -12.47 14.55 1.50
CA CYS A 50 -11.27 14.50 0.69
C CYS A 50 -11.51 14.75 -0.81
N LEU A 51 -12.71 14.45 -1.32
CA LEU A 51 -13.12 14.75 -2.69
C LEU A 51 -13.82 16.10 -2.80
N LYS A 52 -14.72 16.43 -1.86
CA LYS A 52 -15.42 17.73 -1.84
C LYS A 52 -14.46 18.89 -1.93
N ARG A 53 -13.41 18.86 -1.10
CA ARG A 53 -12.38 19.89 -1.11
C ARG A 53 -11.70 20.06 -2.47
N GLU A 54 -11.42 18.96 -3.17
CA GLU A 54 -10.79 18.99 -4.50
C GLU A 54 -11.73 19.55 -5.58
N VAL A 55 -13.02 19.21 -5.48
CA VAL A 55 -14.06 19.69 -6.40
C VAL A 55 -14.30 21.18 -6.20
N TYR A 56 -14.49 21.63 -4.96
CA TYR A 56 -14.71 23.04 -4.65
C TYR A 56 -13.49 23.90 -4.97
N GLN A 57 -12.27 23.48 -4.60
CA GLN A 57 -11.06 24.22 -4.98
C GLN A 57 -10.90 24.39 -6.49
N HIS A 58 -11.28 23.36 -7.28
CA HIS A 58 -11.24 23.47 -8.73
C HIS A 58 -12.33 24.40 -9.27
N ALA A 59 -13.55 24.34 -8.70
CA ALA A 59 -14.64 25.22 -9.06
C ALA A 59 -14.31 26.69 -8.75
N ASP A 60 -13.78 26.98 -7.56
CA ASP A 60 -13.36 28.32 -7.13
C ASP A 60 -12.27 28.89 -8.05
N TRP A 61 -11.31 28.03 -8.45
CA TRP A 61 -10.27 28.41 -9.41
C TRP A 61 -10.86 28.71 -10.80
N LEU A 62 -11.82 27.91 -11.26
CA LEU A 62 -12.52 28.15 -12.53
C LEU A 62 -13.33 29.44 -12.49
N GLU A 63 -14.02 29.71 -11.39
CA GLU A 63 -14.80 30.92 -11.19
C GLU A 63 -13.90 32.16 -11.18
N SER A 64 -12.80 32.12 -10.43
CA SER A 64 -11.84 33.22 -10.33
C SER A 64 -11.19 33.57 -11.66
N ARG A 65 -10.98 32.58 -12.54
CA ARG A 65 -10.24 32.76 -13.81
C ARG A 65 -11.12 32.92 -15.05
N TYR A 66 -12.30 32.29 -15.05
CA TYR A 66 -13.19 32.21 -16.22
C TYR A 66 -14.66 32.57 -15.91
N GLY A 67 -14.95 33.01 -14.68
CA GLY A 67 -16.27 33.44 -14.24
C GLY A 67 -17.20 32.31 -13.79
N ALA A 68 -18.29 32.71 -13.11
CA ALA A 68 -19.25 31.78 -12.51
C ALA A 68 -19.89 30.81 -13.51
N THR A 69 -20.09 31.21 -14.77
CA THR A 69 -20.67 30.35 -15.81
C THR A 69 -19.82 29.10 -16.04
N ARG A 70 -18.48 29.22 -16.03
CA ARG A 70 -17.58 28.09 -16.23
C ARG A 70 -17.59 27.14 -15.03
N ALA A 71 -17.64 27.68 -13.81
CA ALA A 71 -17.76 26.88 -12.59
C ALA A 71 -19.09 26.12 -12.53
N ARG A 72 -20.22 26.76 -12.89
CA ARG A 72 -21.52 26.10 -13.01
C ARG A 72 -21.51 24.96 -14.03
N ALA A 73 -20.93 25.19 -15.20
CA ALA A 73 -20.79 24.15 -16.22
C ALA A 73 -19.92 22.97 -15.72
N PHE A 74 -18.89 23.25 -14.92
CA PHE A 74 -18.08 22.21 -14.29
C PHE A 74 -18.88 21.35 -13.31
N TYR A 75 -19.72 21.93 -12.44
CA TYR A 75 -20.55 21.16 -11.52
C TYR A 75 -21.50 20.20 -12.27
N LEU A 76 -22.17 20.69 -13.32
CA LEU A 76 -23.05 19.86 -14.14
C LEU A 76 -22.27 18.75 -14.87
N PHE A 77 -21.09 19.06 -15.40
CA PHE A 77 -20.21 18.07 -16.03
C PHE A 77 -19.75 17.01 -15.02
N PHE A 78 -19.34 17.45 -13.82
CA PHE A 78 -18.85 16.58 -12.76
C PHE A 78 -19.91 15.56 -12.36
N VAL A 79 -21.14 15.99 -12.12
CA VAL A 79 -22.25 15.10 -11.76
C VAL A 79 -22.60 14.14 -12.90
N LYS A 80 -22.55 14.61 -14.15
CA LYS A 80 -22.87 13.76 -15.31
C LYS A 80 -21.78 12.73 -15.64
N LYS A 81 -20.50 13.05 -15.44
CA LYS A 81 -19.37 12.23 -15.95
C LYS A 81 -18.47 11.64 -14.87
N THR A 82 -18.27 12.35 -13.77
CA THR A 82 -17.34 11.95 -12.70
C THR A 82 -18.05 11.25 -11.56
N LEU A 83 -19.22 11.76 -11.14
CA LEU A 83 -19.96 11.18 -10.01
C LEU A 83 -20.33 9.70 -10.21
N PRO A 84 -20.75 9.22 -11.41
CA PRO A 84 -21.02 7.79 -11.61
C PRO A 84 -19.78 6.91 -11.39
N ARG A 85 -18.59 7.42 -11.72
CA ARG A 85 -17.31 6.72 -11.50
C ARG A 85 -16.96 6.64 -10.02
N ILE A 86 -17.21 7.72 -9.29
CA ILE A 86 -17.04 7.75 -7.83
C ILE A 86 -18.04 6.79 -7.18
N ALA A 87 -19.30 6.77 -7.63
CA ALA A 87 -20.33 5.86 -7.13
C ALA A 87 -19.94 4.38 -7.34
N LEU A 88 -19.39 4.02 -8.50
CA LEU A 88 -18.87 2.67 -8.75
C LEU A 88 -17.80 2.26 -7.73
N VAL A 89 -16.86 3.15 -7.42
CA VAL A 89 -15.83 2.87 -6.41
C VAL A 89 -16.45 2.81 -5.03
N THR A 90 -17.29 3.79 -4.65
CA THR A 90 -17.96 3.81 -3.35
C THR A 90 -18.74 2.53 -3.10
N GLN A 91 -19.46 2.00 -4.10
CA GLN A 91 -20.22 0.75 -3.98
C GLN A 91 -19.36 -0.47 -3.62
N GLN A 92 -18.08 -0.49 -4.00
CA GLN A 92 -17.18 -1.62 -3.70
C GLN A 92 -16.71 -1.64 -2.24
N TRP A 93 -16.59 -0.47 -1.61
CA TRP A 93 -16.05 -0.36 -0.25
C TRP A 93 -17.13 -0.12 0.79
N HIS A 94 -18.18 0.62 0.42
CA HIS A 94 -19.25 1.05 1.29
C HIS A 94 -20.11 -0.13 1.73
N ILE A 95 -20.47 -0.13 3.00
CA ILE A 95 -21.37 -1.11 3.60
C ILE A 95 -22.76 -0.49 3.66
N PRO A 96 -23.72 -0.88 2.79
CA PRO A 96 -25.02 -0.24 2.73
C PRO A 96 -25.94 -0.63 3.89
N ALA A 97 -25.79 -1.84 4.42
CA ALA A 97 -26.63 -2.38 5.48
C ALA A 97 -25.91 -3.49 6.25
N LEU A 98 -26.49 -3.89 7.39
CA LEU A 98 -26.05 -5.06 8.12
C LEU A 98 -26.31 -6.33 7.28
N MET A 99 -25.31 -7.21 7.20
CA MET A 99 -25.44 -8.47 6.50
C MET A 99 -26.42 -9.38 7.24
N ARG A 100 -27.33 -10.05 6.53
CA ARG A 100 -28.30 -11.00 7.10
C ARG A 100 -27.64 -12.05 8.01
N ARG A 101 -26.43 -12.49 7.65
CA ARG A 101 -25.66 -13.46 8.44
C ARG A 101 -25.25 -12.92 9.81
N VAL A 102 -24.92 -11.63 9.89
CA VAL A 102 -24.61 -10.95 11.14
C VAL A 102 -25.89 -10.80 11.95
N SER A 103 -27.01 -10.48 11.31
CA SER A 103 -28.30 -10.39 12.01
C SER A 103 -28.72 -11.72 12.66
N GLY A 104 -28.47 -12.84 11.98
CA GLY A 104 -28.70 -14.17 12.55
C GLY A 104 -27.69 -14.55 13.65
N ALA A 105 -26.42 -14.22 13.47
CA ALA A 105 -25.34 -14.60 14.39
C ALA A 105 -25.30 -13.75 15.68
N VAL A 106 -25.70 -12.48 15.61
CA VAL A 106 -25.57 -11.50 16.71
C VAL A 106 -26.92 -11.22 17.36
N PHE A 107 -27.98 -11.06 16.56
CA PHE A 107 -29.31 -10.70 17.09
C PHE A 107 -30.23 -11.91 17.24
N HIS A 108 -29.79 -13.12 16.88
CA HIS A 108 -30.65 -14.32 16.80
C HIS A 108 -31.95 -14.09 15.99
N ALA A 109 -31.91 -13.17 15.03
CA ALA A 109 -33.09 -12.67 14.30
C ALA A 109 -34.24 -12.11 15.16
N ARG A 110 -33.97 -11.67 16.41
CA ARG A 110 -34.92 -10.99 17.30
C ARG A 110 -34.52 -9.52 17.47
N PHE A 111 -35.45 -8.60 17.27
CA PHE A 111 -35.21 -7.14 17.40
C PHE A 111 -36.07 -6.50 18.49
N ASP A 112 -36.75 -7.35 19.27
CA ASP A 112 -37.93 -6.96 20.04
C ASP A 112 -37.50 -6.48 21.45
N GLY A 113 -36.40 -7.04 21.96
CA GLY A 113 -35.82 -6.69 23.25
C GLY A 113 -34.97 -5.40 23.22
N GLN A 114 -34.91 -4.72 24.36
CA GLN A 114 -34.13 -3.48 24.53
C GLN A 114 -32.63 -3.71 24.30
N THR A 115 -32.10 -4.85 24.74
CA THR A 115 -30.69 -5.23 24.57
C THR A 115 -30.32 -5.45 23.12
N GLN A 116 -31.14 -6.17 22.33
CA GLN A 116 -30.87 -6.43 20.92
C GLN A 116 -30.88 -5.13 20.10
N ARG A 117 -31.82 -4.22 20.40
CA ARG A 117 -31.85 -2.88 19.79
C ARG A 117 -30.57 -2.09 20.10
N PHE A 118 -30.13 -2.08 21.35
CA PHE A 118 -28.88 -1.41 21.74
C PHE A 118 -27.65 -1.96 21.00
N ILE A 119 -27.51 -3.29 20.89
CA ILE A 119 -26.39 -3.91 20.16
C ILE A 119 -26.48 -3.58 18.66
N ALA A 120 -27.68 -3.58 18.09
CA ALA A 120 -27.89 -3.22 16.69
C ALA A 120 -27.51 -1.77 16.42
N ASP A 121 -27.95 -0.82 17.25
CA ASP A 121 -27.60 0.60 17.15
C ASP A 121 -26.09 0.81 17.25
N ARG A 122 -25.42 0.11 18.18
CA ARG A 122 -23.97 0.15 18.31
C ARG A 122 -23.27 -0.35 17.04
N LEU A 123 -23.71 -1.47 16.48
CA LEU A 123 -23.12 -2.00 15.24
C LEU A 123 -23.38 -1.08 14.04
N VAL A 124 -24.58 -0.50 13.92
CA VAL A 124 -24.90 0.49 12.89
C VAL A 124 -24.00 1.72 13.03
N ASN A 125 -23.72 2.19 14.25
CA ASN A 125 -22.78 3.28 14.48
C ASN A 125 -21.36 2.93 13.99
N LEU A 126 -20.87 1.72 14.28
CA LEU A 126 -19.56 1.25 13.80
C LEU A 126 -19.51 1.17 12.26
N VAL A 127 -20.58 0.72 11.62
CA VAL A 127 -20.69 0.68 10.14
C VAL A 127 -20.72 2.09 9.55
N THR A 128 -21.47 3.01 10.15
CA THR A 128 -21.50 4.43 9.72
C THR A 128 -20.11 5.04 9.79
N ARG A 129 -19.38 4.82 10.90
CA ARG A 129 -17.98 5.27 11.07
C ARG A 129 -17.04 4.59 10.08
N TYR A 130 -17.21 3.30 9.80
CA TYR A 130 -16.44 2.61 8.77
C TYR A 130 -16.63 3.24 7.38
N ASN A 131 -17.86 3.64 7.04
CA ASN A 131 -18.14 4.28 5.75
C ASN A 131 -17.50 5.68 5.61
N GLN A 132 -16.99 6.26 6.71
CA GLN A 132 -16.25 7.53 6.73
C GLN A 132 -14.72 7.35 6.68
N LEU A 133 -14.22 6.10 6.57
CA LEU A 133 -12.78 5.79 6.54
C LEU A 133 -11.92 6.64 5.57
N PRO A 134 -12.38 7.03 4.37
CA PRO A 134 -11.58 7.88 3.47
C PRO A 134 -11.14 9.22 4.07
N ASP A 135 -11.96 9.77 4.96
CA ASP A 135 -11.78 11.09 5.56
C ASP A 135 -11.21 11.06 6.98
N MET A 136 -11.28 9.90 7.65
CA MET A 136 -10.82 9.75 9.02
C MET A 136 -9.32 10.04 9.20
N ALA A 137 -8.98 10.74 10.29
CA ALA A 137 -7.59 10.86 10.70
C ALA A 137 -7.09 9.52 11.26
N LYS A 138 -5.77 9.35 11.35
CA LYS A 138 -5.18 8.11 11.89
C LYS A 138 -5.66 7.79 13.31
N ALA A 139 -5.91 8.82 14.13
CA ALA A 139 -6.42 8.65 15.49
C ALA A 139 -7.87 8.13 15.49
N ASP A 140 -8.74 8.63 14.61
CA ASP A 140 -10.13 8.18 14.51
C ASP A 140 -10.23 6.73 14.02
N VAL A 141 -9.37 6.35 13.07
CA VAL A 141 -9.24 4.95 12.62
C VAL A 141 -8.80 4.05 13.77
N ASP A 142 -7.88 4.52 14.61
CA ASP A 142 -7.41 3.78 15.78
C ASP A 142 -8.54 3.59 16.79
N LEU A 143 -9.30 4.64 17.11
CA LEU A 143 -10.48 4.55 17.98
C LEU A 143 -11.53 3.59 17.42
N LEU A 144 -11.84 3.66 16.12
CA LEU A 144 -12.79 2.72 15.48
C LEU A 144 -12.28 1.27 15.55
N SER A 145 -10.98 1.07 15.41
CA SER A 145 -10.36 -0.26 15.52
C SER A 145 -10.52 -0.84 16.92
N ASP A 146 -10.28 0.00 17.93
CA ASP A 146 -10.44 -0.35 19.33
C ASP A 146 -11.92 -0.67 19.60
N ASP A 147 -12.85 0.17 19.15
CA ASP A 147 -14.30 -0.03 19.36
C ASP A 147 -14.83 -1.31 18.72
N ILE A 148 -14.42 -1.65 17.48
CA ILE A 148 -14.82 -2.89 16.82
C ILE A 148 -14.25 -4.10 17.56
N ALA A 149 -12.99 -4.05 17.98
CA ALA A 149 -12.36 -5.13 18.73
C ALA A 149 -13.08 -5.38 20.07
N HIS A 150 -13.43 -4.31 20.80
CA HIS A 150 -14.21 -4.41 22.04
C HIS A 150 -15.64 -4.90 21.79
N PHE A 151 -16.28 -4.46 20.69
CA PHE A 151 -17.60 -4.96 20.31
C PHE A 151 -17.54 -6.48 20.11
N ILE A 152 -16.62 -6.99 19.28
CA ILE A 152 -16.47 -8.43 19.05
C ILE A 152 -16.17 -9.17 20.36
N ARG A 153 -15.27 -8.64 21.21
CA ARG A 153 -14.97 -9.25 22.51
C ARG A 153 -16.21 -9.36 23.40
N SER A 154 -17.00 -8.29 23.47
CA SER A 154 -18.24 -8.25 24.23
C SER A 154 -19.23 -9.30 23.70
N GLU A 155 -19.44 -9.37 22.39
CA GLU A 155 -20.36 -10.34 21.79
C GLU A 155 -19.93 -11.78 22.07
N LEU A 156 -18.64 -12.08 22.00
CA LEU A 156 -18.13 -13.43 22.29
C LEU A 156 -18.28 -13.82 23.76
N ALA A 157 -18.22 -12.86 24.70
CA ALA A 157 -18.39 -13.13 26.12
C ALA A 157 -19.83 -13.55 26.49
N HIS A 158 -20.82 -13.26 25.64
CA HIS A 158 -22.22 -13.67 25.83
C HIS A 158 -22.54 -15.00 25.14
N CYS A 159 -21.56 -15.60 24.44
CA CYS A 159 -21.71 -16.89 23.77
C CYS A 159 -21.35 -18.03 24.72
N ASP A 160 -22.21 -18.24 25.72
CA ASP A 160 -22.11 -19.41 26.57
C ASP A 160 -22.79 -20.62 25.91
N THR A 161 -22.01 -21.67 25.73
CA THR A 161 -22.52 -23.00 25.40
C THR A 161 -22.20 -23.93 26.58
N PRO A 162 -22.97 -23.86 27.68
CA PRO A 162 -22.84 -24.83 28.75
C PRO A 162 -22.99 -26.22 28.13
N ASP A 163 -22.11 -27.15 28.49
CA ASP A 163 -22.05 -28.53 27.99
C ASP A 163 -21.44 -28.76 26.58
N ALA A 164 -20.88 -27.74 25.92
CA ALA A 164 -20.15 -27.92 24.67
C ALA A 164 -18.65 -28.21 24.88
N SER A 165 -18.07 -29.07 24.04
CA SER A 165 -16.61 -29.27 24.01
C SER A 165 -15.90 -27.99 23.58
N ASP A 166 -14.66 -27.77 24.04
CA ASP A 166 -13.93 -26.52 23.73
C ASP A 166 -13.82 -26.25 22.22
N LEU A 167 -13.74 -27.31 21.40
CA LEU A 167 -13.67 -27.15 19.94
C LEU A 167 -14.99 -26.61 19.38
N LYS A 168 -16.12 -27.08 19.90
CA LYS A 168 -17.45 -26.62 19.50
C LYS A 168 -17.66 -25.16 19.95
N THR A 169 -17.25 -24.82 21.17
CA THR A 169 -17.28 -23.44 21.67
C THR A 169 -16.41 -22.51 20.82
N LEU A 170 -15.15 -22.89 20.58
CA LEU A 170 -14.23 -22.13 19.73
C LEU A 170 -14.75 -21.96 18.29
N HIS A 171 -15.38 -23.00 17.73
CA HIS A 171 -15.96 -22.92 16.40
C HIS A 171 -17.13 -21.92 16.38
N THR A 172 -18.01 -21.94 17.37
CA THR A 172 -19.10 -20.96 17.50
C THR A 172 -18.54 -19.53 17.59
N TRP A 173 -17.56 -19.30 18.46
CA TRP A 173 -16.89 -18.01 18.60
C TRP A 173 -16.25 -17.56 17.29
N TYR A 174 -15.56 -18.48 16.60
CA TYR A 174 -14.95 -18.19 15.32
C TYR A 174 -15.98 -17.78 14.26
N MET A 175 -17.11 -18.49 14.17
CA MET A 175 -18.13 -18.19 13.17
C MET A 175 -18.81 -16.85 13.43
N GLN A 176 -19.04 -16.49 14.70
CA GLN A 176 -19.62 -15.21 15.09
C GLN A 176 -18.66 -14.03 14.86
N ALA A 177 -17.43 -14.12 15.38
CA ALA A 177 -16.40 -13.12 15.12
C ALA A 177 -16.06 -13.02 13.63
N GLY A 178 -16.11 -14.15 12.91
CA GLY A 178 -15.91 -14.20 11.48
C GLY A 178 -17.02 -13.48 10.69
N ALA A 179 -18.28 -13.63 11.11
CA ALA A 179 -19.39 -12.88 10.53
C ALA A 179 -19.23 -11.37 10.74
N LEU A 180 -18.82 -10.94 11.94
CA LEU A 180 -18.52 -9.54 12.23
C LEU A 180 -17.33 -9.01 11.43
N CYS A 181 -16.27 -9.80 11.23
CA CYS A 181 -15.17 -9.41 10.34
C CYS A 181 -15.64 -9.20 8.89
N GLN A 182 -16.50 -10.10 8.39
CA GLN A 182 -17.06 -10.00 7.04
C GLN A 182 -17.97 -8.78 6.88
N GLN A 183 -18.69 -8.35 7.93
CA GLN A 183 -19.46 -7.11 7.93
C GLN A 183 -18.61 -5.92 7.48
N PHE A 184 -17.35 -5.88 7.91
CA PHE A 184 -16.38 -4.82 7.61
C PHE A 184 -15.48 -5.13 6.40
N ASN A 185 -15.93 -6.02 5.50
CA ASN A 185 -15.20 -6.46 4.30
C ASN A 185 -13.82 -7.08 4.59
N ILE A 186 -13.61 -7.65 5.78
CA ILE A 186 -12.36 -8.30 6.17
C ILE A 186 -12.55 -9.82 6.18
N THR A 187 -11.64 -10.53 5.51
CA THR A 187 -11.63 -12.00 5.52
C THR A 187 -11.06 -12.49 6.86
N PRO A 188 -11.78 -13.34 7.61
CA PRO A 188 -11.29 -13.89 8.87
C PRO A 188 -9.99 -14.68 8.71
N PRO A 189 -9.11 -14.71 9.73
CA PRO A 189 -7.90 -15.52 9.69
C PRO A 189 -8.26 -17.01 9.52
N ARG A 190 -7.63 -17.72 8.57
CA ARG A 190 -7.90 -19.14 8.25
C ARG A 190 -9.32 -19.47 7.74
N TRP A 191 -10.05 -18.48 7.21
CA TRP A 191 -11.46 -18.65 6.76
C TRP A 191 -11.72 -19.88 5.88
N GLN A 192 -10.87 -20.12 4.87
CA GLN A 192 -11.03 -21.28 3.98
C GLN A 192 -10.79 -22.62 4.69
N GLN A 193 -9.85 -22.67 5.65
CA GLN A 193 -9.52 -23.90 6.37
C GLN A 193 -10.64 -24.26 7.35
N VAL A 194 -11.17 -23.26 8.08
CA VAL A 194 -12.26 -23.48 9.04
C VAL A 194 -13.53 -23.91 8.32
N ASN A 195 -13.90 -23.25 7.20
CA ASN A 195 -15.07 -23.65 6.41
C ASN A 195 -14.95 -25.06 5.82
N ARG A 196 -13.72 -25.55 5.57
CA ARG A 196 -13.46 -26.92 5.10
C ARG A 196 -13.30 -27.92 6.25
N LYS A 197 -13.41 -27.48 7.52
CA LYS A 197 -13.22 -28.28 8.74
C LYS A 197 -11.82 -28.95 8.83
N ILE A 198 -10.79 -28.26 8.36
CA ILE A 198 -9.39 -28.74 8.37
C ILE A 198 -8.58 -27.96 9.43
N VAL A 199 -9.17 -27.67 10.60
CA VAL A 199 -8.56 -26.81 11.62
C VAL A 199 -8.76 -27.41 13.00
N ASP A 200 -7.70 -27.40 13.80
CA ASP A 200 -7.70 -27.84 15.20
C ASP A 200 -7.79 -26.66 16.19
N LYS A 201 -8.04 -26.94 17.47
CA LYS A 201 -8.15 -25.97 18.57
C LYS A 201 -6.96 -25.00 18.60
N ASP A 202 -5.74 -25.53 18.49
CA ASP A 202 -4.48 -24.76 18.53
C ASP A 202 -4.33 -23.75 17.38
N GLN A 203 -5.07 -23.95 16.30
CA GLN A 203 -5.08 -23.03 15.15
C GLN A 203 -6.27 -22.08 15.18
N MET A 204 -7.38 -22.51 15.79
CA MET A 204 -8.63 -21.75 15.86
C MET A 204 -8.58 -20.68 16.95
N ALA A 205 -8.11 -21.01 18.16
CA ALA A 205 -8.04 -20.05 19.26
C ALA A 205 -7.22 -18.79 18.90
N PRO A 206 -6.01 -18.89 18.32
CA PRO A 206 -5.27 -17.70 17.87
C PRO A 206 -5.94 -16.93 16.74
N ALA A 207 -6.77 -17.60 15.92
CA ALA A 207 -7.55 -16.93 14.88
C ALA A 207 -8.67 -16.08 15.48
N VAL A 208 -9.37 -16.59 16.51
CA VAL A 208 -10.38 -15.84 17.27
C VAL A 208 -9.74 -14.67 18.01
N MET A 209 -8.61 -14.89 18.70
CA MET A 209 -7.90 -13.82 19.44
C MET A 209 -7.50 -12.64 18.55
N ARG A 210 -7.14 -12.87 17.28
CA ARG A 210 -6.87 -11.79 16.33
C ARG A 210 -8.11 -10.96 16.00
N MET A 211 -9.28 -11.60 15.88
CA MET A 211 -10.52 -10.93 15.48
C MET A 211 -11.07 -9.99 16.55
N PHE A 212 -10.65 -10.09 17.82
CA PHE A 212 -10.95 -9.10 18.87
C PHE A 212 -9.71 -8.33 19.36
N ASN A 213 -8.62 -8.36 18.59
CA ASN A 213 -7.40 -7.61 18.90
C ASN A 213 -7.41 -6.24 18.24
N GLU A 214 -7.20 -5.17 19.02
CA GLU A 214 -7.29 -3.81 18.49
C GLU A 214 -6.19 -3.52 17.45
N GLY A 215 -4.97 -4.00 17.69
CA GLY A 215 -3.84 -3.85 16.76
C GLY A 215 -4.06 -4.53 15.41
N TRP A 216 -4.76 -5.67 15.40
CA TRP A 216 -5.10 -6.38 14.16
C TRP A 216 -6.10 -5.57 13.31
N TRP A 217 -7.15 -5.04 13.95
CA TRP A 217 -8.12 -4.14 13.31
C TRP A 217 -7.46 -2.86 12.80
N ARG A 218 -6.60 -2.25 13.61
CA ARG A 218 -5.86 -1.03 13.26
C ARG A 218 -5.06 -1.19 11.97
N MET A 219 -4.38 -2.32 11.81
CA MET A 219 -3.65 -2.61 10.58
C MET A 219 -4.57 -2.75 9.35
N HIS A 220 -5.74 -3.37 9.51
CA HIS A 220 -6.68 -3.59 8.42
C HIS A 220 -7.41 -2.31 8.02
N LEU A 221 -7.98 -1.57 8.99
CA LEU A 221 -8.73 -0.35 8.71
C LEU A 221 -7.84 0.75 8.15
N ARG A 222 -6.61 0.92 8.66
CA ARG A 222 -5.65 1.87 8.07
C ARG A 222 -5.33 1.53 6.62
N ARG A 223 -5.22 0.24 6.27
CA ARG A 223 -5.02 -0.21 4.89
C ARG A 223 -6.24 0.08 4.02
N ILE A 224 -7.43 -0.24 4.50
CA ILE A 224 -8.68 -0.01 3.77
C ILE A 224 -8.89 1.49 3.53
N ALA A 225 -8.81 2.32 4.56
CA ALA A 225 -8.89 3.78 4.44
C ALA A 225 -7.89 4.32 3.40
N ALA A 226 -6.64 3.86 3.50
CA ALA A 226 -5.58 4.23 2.58
C ALA A 226 -5.89 3.85 1.12
N GLN A 227 -6.34 2.62 0.86
CA GLN A 227 -6.65 2.11 -0.48
C GLN A 227 -7.92 2.72 -1.05
N TRP A 228 -8.97 2.84 -0.25
CA TRP A 228 -10.24 3.44 -0.65
C TRP A 228 -10.03 4.89 -1.06
N ARG A 229 -9.34 5.70 -0.25
CA ARG A 229 -9.01 7.08 -0.60
C ARG A 229 -8.25 7.18 -1.92
N GLU A 230 -7.25 6.33 -2.15
CA GLU A 230 -6.53 6.31 -3.42
C GLU A 230 -7.43 5.89 -4.60
N HIS A 231 -8.31 4.91 -4.38
CA HIS A 231 -9.25 4.46 -5.40
C HIS A 231 -10.20 5.58 -5.82
N LEU A 232 -10.67 6.39 -4.87
CA LEU A 232 -11.48 7.58 -5.15
C LEU A 232 -10.70 8.62 -5.98
N PHE A 233 -9.41 8.81 -5.69
CA PHE A 233 -8.55 9.70 -6.50
C PHE A 233 -8.31 9.17 -7.93
N ILE A 234 -8.23 7.85 -8.12
CA ILE A 234 -8.21 7.22 -9.45
C ILE A 234 -9.53 7.49 -10.17
N ALA A 235 -10.68 7.30 -9.49
CA ALA A 235 -12.00 7.56 -10.07
C ALA A 235 -12.18 9.01 -10.52
N LEU A 236 -11.66 9.95 -9.71
CA LEU A 236 -11.64 11.39 -9.97
C LEU A 236 -10.69 11.79 -11.13
N GLY A 237 -9.78 10.90 -11.55
CA GLY A 237 -8.78 11.19 -12.60
C GLY A 237 -7.54 11.92 -12.11
N ARG A 238 -7.30 11.95 -10.79
CA ARG A 238 -6.06 12.51 -10.22
C ARG A 238 -4.86 11.61 -10.47
N VAL A 239 -5.08 10.34 -10.79
CA VAL A 239 -4.06 9.41 -11.28
C VAL A 239 -4.22 9.25 -12.78
N SER A 240 -3.36 9.90 -13.55
CA SER A 240 -3.37 9.92 -15.00
C SER A 240 -2.04 10.45 -15.53
N GLN A 241 -1.82 10.28 -16.84
CA GLN A 241 -0.60 10.74 -17.50
C GLN A 241 -0.34 12.25 -17.32
N HIS A 242 -1.40 13.06 -17.37
CA HIS A 242 -1.31 14.53 -17.38
C HIS A 242 -1.39 15.19 -16.00
N VAL A 243 -1.80 14.45 -14.96
CA VAL A 243 -1.96 14.98 -13.59
C VAL A 243 -0.88 14.43 -12.67
N HIS A 244 -1.06 13.19 -12.19
CA HIS A 244 -0.06 12.46 -11.43
C HIS A 244 0.00 11.01 -11.93
N THR A 245 1.11 10.65 -12.54
CA THR A 245 1.33 9.30 -13.06
C THR A 245 1.50 8.30 -11.91
N TYR A 246 0.97 7.08 -12.07
CA TYR A 246 1.12 5.92 -11.17
C TYR A 246 0.43 6.00 -9.80
N ALA A 247 0.49 7.14 -9.12
CA ALA A 247 -0.12 7.36 -7.81
C ALA A 247 -0.43 8.83 -7.55
N SER A 248 -1.50 9.11 -6.80
CA SER A 248 -1.90 10.47 -6.44
C SER A 248 -0.82 11.18 -5.61
N LYS A 249 -0.83 12.51 -5.64
CA LYS A 249 0.05 13.34 -4.79
C LYS A 249 -0.08 13.01 -3.30
N ASN A 250 -1.30 12.70 -2.84
CA ASN A 250 -1.55 12.31 -1.46
C ASN A 250 -0.90 10.97 -1.12
N CYS A 251 -1.02 9.97 -2.01
CA CYS A 251 -0.37 8.68 -1.81
C CYS A 251 1.16 8.80 -1.72
N GLN A 252 1.76 9.61 -2.61
CA GLN A 252 3.20 9.87 -2.58
C GLN A 252 3.65 10.59 -1.30
N ARG A 253 2.89 11.60 -0.85
CA ARG A 253 3.17 12.31 0.41
C ARG A 253 3.09 11.37 1.61
N ASP A 254 2.01 10.58 1.72
CA ASP A 254 1.83 9.61 2.80
C ASP A 254 2.97 8.59 2.85
N TRP A 255 3.46 8.15 1.69
CA TRP A 255 4.59 7.23 1.58
C TRP A 255 5.90 7.86 2.05
N ARG A 256 6.19 9.10 1.63
CA ARG A 256 7.40 9.84 2.09
C ARG A 256 7.38 10.03 3.60
N GLU A 257 6.24 10.41 4.15
CA GLU A 257 6.06 10.58 5.59
C GLU A 257 6.22 9.26 6.36
N GLN A 258 5.72 8.15 5.80
CA GLN A 258 5.95 6.82 6.38
C GLN A 258 7.44 6.46 6.38
N LYS A 259 8.17 6.73 5.28
CA LYS A 259 9.62 6.50 5.20
C LYS A 259 10.40 7.36 6.19
N ARG A 260 10.02 8.63 6.36
CA ARG A 260 10.61 9.54 7.36
C ARG A 260 10.44 8.98 8.77
N ARG A 261 9.22 8.63 9.18
CA ARG A 261 8.92 8.05 10.50
C ARG A 261 9.67 6.74 10.75
N THR A 262 9.73 5.86 9.75
CA THR A 262 10.49 4.62 9.87
C THR A 262 11.97 4.92 10.07
N ARG A 263 12.56 5.87 9.33
CA ARG A 263 13.97 6.24 9.50
C ARG A 263 14.24 6.86 10.88
N GLU A 264 13.33 7.68 11.40
CA GLU A 264 13.42 8.23 12.76
C GLU A 264 13.38 7.13 13.83
N PHE A 265 12.44 6.18 13.71
CA PHE A 265 12.38 5.03 14.59
C PHE A 265 13.69 4.22 14.56
N LEU A 266 14.24 3.95 13.38
CA LEU A 266 15.49 3.19 13.24
C LEU A 266 16.70 3.92 13.86
N LYS A 267 16.73 5.26 13.80
CA LYS A 267 17.80 6.08 14.42
C LYS A 267 17.77 6.04 15.94
N GLY A 268 16.56 5.96 16.53
CA GLY A 268 16.34 5.94 17.97
C GLY A 268 16.46 4.55 18.61
N MET A 269 16.84 3.52 17.85
CA MET A 269 16.82 2.12 18.29
C MET A 269 18.18 1.44 18.03
N GLU A 270 18.52 0.50 18.90
CA GLU A 270 19.68 -0.39 18.83
C GLU A 270 19.21 -1.85 18.87
N LEU A 271 20.08 -2.76 18.45
CA LEU A 271 19.93 -4.20 18.68
C LEU A 271 20.86 -4.59 19.83
N GLU A 272 20.32 -5.24 20.85
CA GLU A 272 21.07 -5.80 21.97
C GLU A 272 21.05 -7.34 21.88
N ASP A 273 22.21 -7.99 22.05
CA ASP A 273 22.29 -9.45 22.14
C ASP A 273 22.20 -9.96 23.59
N GLU A 274 22.37 -11.27 23.77
CA GLU A 274 22.31 -11.93 25.08
C GLU A 274 23.49 -11.58 26.00
N GLU A 275 24.60 -11.11 25.43
CA GLU A 275 25.81 -10.67 26.14
C GLU A 275 25.76 -9.17 26.46
N GLY A 276 24.71 -8.46 26.04
CA GLY A 276 24.56 -7.02 26.23
C GLY A 276 25.27 -6.17 25.17
N ASN A 277 25.84 -6.77 24.12
CA ASN A 277 26.46 -6.02 23.03
C ASN A 277 25.39 -5.27 22.24
N ARG A 278 25.63 -3.99 21.98
CA ARG A 278 24.69 -3.10 21.28
C ARG A 278 25.22 -2.67 19.93
N ILE A 279 24.35 -2.73 18.91
CA ILE A 279 24.65 -2.26 17.56
C ILE A 279 23.51 -1.38 17.05
N ASN A 280 23.83 -0.31 16.31
CA ASN A 280 22.81 0.57 15.76
C ASN A 280 21.86 -0.18 14.81
N LEU A 281 20.55 -0.03 15.00
CA LEU A 281 19.56 -0.69 14.16
C LEU A 281 19.57 -0.13 12.73
N ILE A 282 19.78 1.19 12.58
CA ILE A 282 19.84 1.86 11.28
C ILE A 282 20.98 1.34 10.39
N ASP A 283 22.17 1.08 10.96
CA ASP A 283 23.31 0.59 10.18
C ASP A 283 23.04 -0.81 9.66
N LYS A 284 22.41 -1.67 10.47
CA LYS A 284 21.98 -3.01 10.03
C LYS A 284 20.85 -2.96 9.02
N HIS A 285 19.93 -2.01 9.15
CA HIS A 285 18.88 -1.79 8.15
C HIS A 285 19.47 -1.35 6.81
N ASP A 286 20.37 -0.37 6.80
CA ASP A 286 20.96 0.21 5.59
C ASP A 286 21.99 -0.74 4.93
N GLY A 287 22.57 -1.68 5.69
CA GLY A 287 23.36 -2.81 5.19
C GLY A 287 22.54 -4.04 4.75
N SER A 288 21.21 -3.96 4.78
CA SER A 288 20.32 -5.07 4.39
C SER A 288 19.63 -4.82 3.05
N LEU A 289 18.81 -5.78 2.61
CA LEU A 289 17.94 -5.65 1.42
C LEU A 289 16.84 -4.61 1.56
N ALA A 290 16.68 -4.00 2.74
CA ALA A 290 15.86 -2.81 2.89
C ALA A 290 16.46 -1.60 2.16
N ASN A 291 17.78 -1.60 1.93
CA ASN A 291 18.46 -0.65 1.06
C ASN A 291 18.16 -0.96 -0.42
N PRO A 292 17.55 -0.01 -1.16
CA PRO A 292 17.23 -0.19 -2.57
C PRO A 292 18.42 -0.58 -3.44
N ALA A 293 19.62 -0.03 -3.17
CA ALA A 293 20.82 -0.31 -3.95
C ALA A 293 21.28 -1.77 -3.78
N ILE A 294 21.34 -2.27 -2.55
CA ILE A 294 21.68 -3.66 -2.25
C ILE A 294 20.65 -4.61 -2.87
N ARG A 295 19.37 -4.27 -2.75
CA ARG A 295 18.27 -5.03 -3.34
C ARG A 295 18.38 -5.09 -4.87
N ARG A 296 18.71 -3.97 -5.53
CA ARG A 296 18.93 -3.91 -6.97
C ARG A 296 20.11 -4.78 -7.38
N CYS A 297 21.26 -4.70 -6.69
CA CYS A 297 22.42 -5.54 -6.97
C CYS A 297 22.09 -7.04 -6.84
N GLU A 298 21.38 -7.47 -5.79
CA GLU A 298 20.98 -8.87 -5.65
C GLU A 298 20.04 -9.31 -6.78
N LEU A 299 19.05 -8.49 -7.15
CA LEU A 299 18.14 -8.79 -8.26
C LEU A 299 18.91 -8.95 -9.59
N MET A 300 19.83 -8.03 -9.88
CA MET A 300 20.66 -8.08 -11.10
C MET A 300 21.55 -9.32 -11.12
N ARG A 301 22.19 -9.66 -10.01
CA ARG A 301 23.04 -10.87 -9.89
C ARG A 301 22.24 -12.15 -10.15
N ARG A 302 21.01 -12.21 -9.65
CA ARG A 302 20.12 -13.36 -9.85
C ARG A 302 19.64 -13.51 -11.29
N ILE A 303 19.31 -12.39 -11.93
CA ILE A 303 18.88 -12.39 -13.33
C ILE A 303 20.05 -12.75 -14.24
N ARG A 304 21.24 -12.20 -13.96
CA ARG A 304 22.46 -12.56 -14.68
C ARG A 304 22.77 -14.04 -14.54
N GLY A 305 22.62 -14.63 -13.34
CA GLY A 305 22.82 -16.07 -13.18
C GLY A 305 21.79 -16.91 -13.96
N PHE A 306 20.53 -16.46 -14.10
CA PHE A 306 19.57 -17.15 -14.96
C PHE A 306 19.92 -17.03 -16.45
N GLU A 307 20.45 -15.88 -16.88
CA GLU A 307 20.98 -15.72 -18.23
C GLU A 307 22.17 -16.64 -18.48
N THR A 308 23.14 -16.72 -17.56
CA THR A 308 24.25 -17.68 -17.66
C THR A 308 23.75 -19.13 -17.78
N ILE A 309 22.76 -19.54 -16.96
CA ILE A 309 22.16 -20.87 -17.06
C ILE A 309 21.49 -21.07 -18.42
N CYS A 310 20.81 -20.04 -18.93
CA CYS A 310 20.17 -20.09 -20.23
C CYS A 310 21.19 -20.35 -21.35
N ASP A 311 22.28 -19.60 -21.36
CA ASP A 311 23.34 -19.69 -22.36
C ASP A 311 24.05 -21.05 -22.29
N THR A 312 24.43 -21.49 -21.07
CA THR A 312 25.14 -22.76 -20.86
C THR A 312 24.31 -23.98 -21.22
N LEU A 313 23.01 -23.96 -20.92
CA LEU A 313 22.12 -25.11 -21.16
C LEU A 313 21.37 -25.03 -22.51
N GLY A 314 21.63 -24.02 -23.35
CA GLY A 314 21.03 -23.88 -24.67
C GLY A 314 19.53 -23.51 -24.68
N TYR A 315 19.06 -22.82 -23.64
CA TYR A 315 17.71 -22.24 -23.61
C TYR A 315 17.66 -20.95 -24.44
N VAL A 316 16.44 -20.48 -24.73
CA VAL A 316 16.20 -19.17 -25.36
C VAL A 316 15.45 -18.25 -24.41
N ALA A 317 15.69 -16.95 -24.55
CA ALA A 317 15.09 -15.91 -23.73
C ALA A 317 14.06 -15.10 -24.54
N GLU A 318 12.87 -14.89 -23.98
CA GLU A 318 11.84 -14.00 -24.52
C GLU A 318 11.38 -12.98 -23.48
N PHE A 319 11.05 -11.79 -23.96
CA PHE A 319 10.47 -10.73 -23.18
C PHE A 319 8.97 -10.59 -23.47
N TYR A 320 8.14 -10.85 -22.47
CA TYR A 320 6.69 -10.82 -22.57
C TYR A 320 6.12 -9.61 -21.85
N THR A 321 5.20 -8.91 -22.51
CA THR A 321 4.37 -7.86 -21.92
C THR A 321 2.92 -8.27 -21.95
N LEU A 322 2.29 -8.32 -20.77
CA LEU A 322 0.87 -8.59 -20.59
C LEU A 322 0.16 -7.33 -20.09
N THR A 323 -0.85 -6.90 -20.84
CA THR A 323 -1.61 -5.66 -20.62
C THR A 323 -3.03 -5.98 -20.14
N ALA A 324 -3.56 -5.20 -19.20
CA ALA A 324 -4.90 -5.44 -18.67
C ALA A 324 -6.01 -5.00 -19.66
N PRO A 325 -7.21 -5.63 -19.63
CA PRO A 325 -8.37 -5.17 -20.40
C PRO A 325 -8.75 -3.72 -20.12
N ALA A 326 -9.38 -3.05 -21.10
CA ALA A 326 -9.70 -1.62 -20.99
C ALA A 326 -10.62 -1.33 -19.79
N LYS A 327 -11.43 -2.30 -19.35
CA LYS A 327 -12.26 -2.16 -18.15
C LYS A 327 -11.48 -1.96 -16.84
N PHE A 328 -10.20 -2.29 -16.82
CA PHE A 328 -9.29 -2.05 -15.69
C PHE A 328 -8.61 -0.68 -15.74
N HIS A 329 -8.63 0.00 -16.88
CA HIS A 329 -7.96 1.29 -17.05
C HIS A 329 -8.89 2.46 -16.75
N ALA A 330 -8.56 3.27 -15.76
CA ALA A 330 -9.38 4.39 -15.33
C ALA A 330 -9.35 5.55 -16.34
N THR A 331 -8.18 5.82 -16.92
CA THR A 331 -7.98 6.93 -17.87
C THR A 331 -7.30 6.43 -19.14
N LEU A 332 -7.51 7.16 -20.23
CA LEU A 332 -6.81 6.96 -21.49
C LEU A 332 -5.47 7.71 -21.46
N ARG A 333 -4.59 7.39 -22.41
CA ARG A 333 -3.30 8.11 -22.61
C ARG A 333 -3.49 9.62 -22.82
N THR A 334 -4.64 10.05 -23.32
CA THR A 334 -4.97 11.49 -23.45
C THR A 334 -5.28 12.17 -22.12
N GLY A 335 -5.32 11.44 -21.00
CA GLY A 335 -5.75 11.91 -19.68
C GLY A 335 -7.27 11.93 -19.49
N HIS A 336 -8.05 11.71 -20.54
CA HIS A 336 -9.51 11.63 -20.44
C HIS A 336 -9.98 10.35 -19.75
N PHE A 337 -11.18 10.38 -19.20
CA PHE A 337 -11.81 9.20 -18.63
C PHE A 337 -12.03 8.11 -19.68
N ASN A 338 -11.66 6.89 -19.33
CA ASN A 338 -11.99 5.73 -20.13
C ASN A 338 -13.46 5.32 -19.86
N PRO A 339 -14.36 5.33 -20.86
CA PRO A 339 -15.76 4.94 -20.69
C PRO A 339 -15.95 3.44 -20.44
N LYS A 340 -14.95 2.62 -20.78
CA LYS A 340 -14.98 1.17 -20.55
C LYS A 340 -14.63 0.80 -19.11
N TRP A 341 -14.03 1.70 -18.33
CA TRP A 341 -13.64 1.42 -16.94
C TRP A 341 -14.83 0.97 -16.11
N ARG A 342 -14.64 -0.09 -15.31
CA ARG A 342 -15.68 -0.66 -14.43
C ARG A 342 -15.33 -0.52 -12.95
N GLY A 343 -14.53 0.49 -12.60
CA GLY A 343 -14.16 0.77 -11.21
C GLY A 343 -13.10 -0.18 -10.66
N ALA A 344 -12.33 -0.87 -11.49
CA ALA A 344 -11.34 -1.82 -10.96
C ALA A 344 -10.14 -1.08 -10.32
N SER A 345 -9.75 -1.55 -9.13
CA SER A 345 -8.54 -1.11 -8.42
C SER A 345 -7.28 -1.82 -8.94
N PRO A 346 -6.08 -1.26 -8.69
CA PRO A 346 -4.82 -1.93 -8.96
C PRO A 346 -4.68 -3.28 -8.26
N THR A 347 -5.19 -3.44 -7.03
CA THR A 347 -5.20 -4.74 -6.33
C THR A 347 -6.07 -5.76 -7.05
N GLU A 348 -7.26 -5.37 -7.53
CA GLU A 348 -8.13 -6.28 -8.28
C GLU A 348 -7.52 -6.68 -9.63
N THR A 349 -6.91 -5.73 -10.32
CA THR A 349 -6.16 -6.01 -11.55
C THR A 349 -5.00 -6.98 -11.28
N GLN A 350 -4.25 -6.80 -10.20
CA GLN A 350 -3.18 -7.72 -9.81
C GLN A 350 -3.72 -9.12 -9.46
N ARG A 351 -4.89 -9.21 -8.81
CA ARG A 351 -5.57 -10.50 -8.56
C ARG A 351 -5.99 -11.16 -9.86
N TRP A 352 -6.45 -10.38 -10.85
CA TRP A 352 -6.76 -10.88 -12.18
C TRP A 352 -5.54 -11.50 -12.85
N PHE A 353 -4.40 -10.80 -12.89
CA PHE A 353 -3.15 -11.37 -13.42
C PHE A 353 -2.69 -12.62 -12.67
N ASN A 354 -2.85 -12.66 -11.34
CA ASN A 354 -2.51 -13.86 -10.58
C ASN A 354 -3.37 -15.07 -10.97
N ARG A 355 -4.66 -14.86 -11.29
CA ARG A 355 -5.54 -15.93 -11.82
C ARG A 355 -5.13 -16.35 -13.22
N LEU A 356 -4.89 -15.38 -14.11
CA LEU A 356 -4.39 -15.62 -15.47
C LEU A 356 -3.10 -16.47 -15.43
N TRP A 357 -2.15 -16.08 -14.59
CA TRP A 357 -0.89 -16.80 -14.40
C TRP A 357 -1.07 -18.20 -13.82
N ALA A 358 -2.02 -18.40 -12.90
CA ALA A 358 -2.34 -19.72 -12.40
C ALA A 358 -2.85 -20.65 -13.51
N CYS A 359 -3.71 -20.13 -14.41
CA CYS A 359 -4.20 -20.87 -15.58
C CYS A 359 -3.07 -21.21 -16.56
N ILE A 360 -2.24 -20.22 -16.94
CA ILE A 360 -1.09 -20.42 -17.83
C ILE A 360 -0.15 -21.49 -17.26
N ARG A 361 0.25 -21.38 -15.99
CA ARG A 361 1.12 -22.39 -15.36
C ARG A 361 0.49 -23.78 -15.32
N ALA A 362 -0.81 -23.88 -15.05
CA ALA A 362 -1.51 -25.16 -15.05
C ALA A 362 -1.56 -25.80 -16.44
N LYS A 363 -1.71 -25.00 -17.51
CA LYS A 363 -1.63 -25.49 -18.89
C LYS A 363 -0.22 -25.96 -19.24
N LEU A 364 0.80 -25.11 -19.02
CA LEU A 364 2.19 -25.46 -19.30
C LEU A 364 2.62 -26.74 -18.56
N HIS A 365 2.20 -26.89 -17.29
CA HIS A 365 2.47 -28.10 -16.53
C HIS A 365 1.85 -29.36 -17.15
N ARG A 366 0.58 -29.30 -17.60
CA ARG A 366 -0.10 -30.42 -18.28
C ARG A 366 0.57 -30.78 -19.60
N ASP A 367 1.11 -29.79 -20.29
CA ASP A 367 1.82 -29.96 -21.55
C ASP A 367 3.29 -30.37 -21.36
N ASN A 368 3.71 -30.61 -20.11
CA ASN A 368 5.09 -30.90 -19.71
C ASN A 368 6.12 -29.86 -20.18
N ARG A 369 5.72 -28.59 -20.26
CA ARG A 369 6.59 -27.47 -20.62
C ARG A 369 6.99 -26.72 -19.37
N ARG A 370 8.28 -26.42 -19.23
CA ARG A 370 8.85 -25.76 -18.05
C ARG A 370 9.51 -24.46 -18.47
N ILE A 371 9.36 -23.45 -17.62
CA ILE A 371 9.95 -22.12 -17.81
C ILE A 371 10.54 -21.61 -16.50
N PHE A 372 11.60 -20.83 -16.60
CA PHE A 372 12.17 -20.09 -15.48
C PHE A 372 12.40 -18.64 -15.89
N GLY A 373 12.65 -17.75 -14.93
CA GLY A 373 12.81 -16.32 -15.22
C GLY A 373 12.29 -15.40 -14.13
N ILE A 374 11.82 -14.21 -14.51
CA ILE A 374 11.34 -13.19 -13.60
C ILE A 374 10.12 -12.47 -14.17
N ARG A 375 9.14 -12.18 -13.30
CA ARG A 375 8.01 -11.30 -13.56
C ARG A 375 8.15 -10.01 -12.77
N VAL A 376 7.94 -8.90 -13.45
CA VAL A 376 7.85 -7.54 -12.92
C VAL A 376 6.43 -7.02 -13.09
N ALA A 377 5.82 -6.55 -12.00
CA ALA A 377 4.55 -5.82 -12.03
C ALA A 377 4.85 -4.33 -11.91
N GLU A 378 4.45 -3.55 -12.92
CA GLU A 378 4.68 -2.11 -13.03
C GLU A 378 3.35 -1.38 -13.21
N PRO A 379 3.16 -0.19 -12.60
CA PRO A 379 1.97 0.60 -12.87
C PRO A 379 2.04 1.24 -14.26
N HIS A 380 0.93 1.23 -14.98
CA HIS A 380 0.68 2.09 -16.12
C HIS A 380 0.32 3.52 -15.66
N HIS A 381 0.21 4.50 -16.55
CA HIS A 381 0.06 5.92 -16.16
C HIS A 381 -1.16 6.22 -15.28
N ASP A 382 -2.20 5.40 -15.35
CA ASP A 382 -3.43 5.48 -14.56
C ASP A 382 -3.40 4.60 -13.29
N GLY A 383 -2.26 3.99 -12.98
CA GLY A 383 -2.03 3.12 -11.83
C GLY A 383 -2.41 1.66 -12.05
N THR A 384 -2.93 1.29 -13.23
CA THR A 384 -3.30 -0.09 -13.55
C THR A 384 -2.04 -0.94 -13.74
N PRO A 385 -1.88 -2.06 -13.00
CA PRO A 385 -0.71 -2.93 -13.15
C PRO A 385 -0.62 -3.52 -14.56
N HIS A 386 0.59 -3.61 -15.10
CA HIS A 386 0.98 -4.47 -16.23
C HIS A 386 2.06 -5.45 -15.78
N TRP A 387 2.18 -6.58 -16.47
CA TRP A 387 3.22 -7.56 -16.21
C TRP A 387 4.23 -7.60 -17.35
N HIS A 388 5.49 -7.43 -16.99
CA HIS A 388 6.64 -7.64 -17.86
C HIS A 388 7.39 -8.86 -17.37
N MET A 389 7.73 -9.78 -18.28
CA MET A 389 8.32 -11.05 -17.91
C MET A 389 9.52 -11.34 -18.79
N LEU A 390 10.66 -11.62 -18.17
CA LEU A 390 11.80 -12.23 -18.83
C LEU A 390 11.71 -13.73 -18.56
N ILE A 391 11.51 -14.52 -19.62
CA ILE A 391 11.26 -15.96 -19.52
C ILE A 391 12.29 -16.71 -20.36
N PHE A 392 12.85 -17.75 -19.76
CA PHE A 392 13.77 -18.70 -20.38
C PHE A 392 13.06 -20.03 -20.59
N MET A 393 13.19 -20.59 -21.80
CA MET A 393 12.48 -21.80 -22.22
C MET A 393 13.26 -22.59 -23.28
N HIS A 394 12.94 -23.87 -23.44
CA HIS A 394 13.61 -24.69 -24.44
C HIS A 394 13.27 -24.18 -25.85
N PRO A 395 14.22 -24.14 -26.81
CA PRO A 395 13.96 -23.60 -28.16
C PRO A 395 12.73 -24.23 -28.85
N HIS A 396 12.56 -25.56 -28.71
CA HIS A 396 11.41 -26.28 -29.27
C HIS A 396 10.07 -25.94 -28.62
N ASP A 397 10.07 -25.44 -27.38
CA ASP A 397 8.83 -25.12 -26.64
C ASP A 397 8.34 -23.69 -26.91
N LYS A 398 9.20 -22.85 -27.52
CA LYS A 398 9.03 -21.41 -27.72
C LYS A 398 7.67 -21.05 -28.33
N ALA A 399 7.36 -21.62 -29.49
CA ALA A 399 6.12 -21.33 -30.21
C ALA A 399 4.87 -21.72 -29.40
N HIS A 400 4.91 -22.90 -28.77
CA HIS A 400 3.80 -23.41 -27.96
C HIS A 400 3.57 -22.57 -26.70
N ILE A 401 4.64 -22.20 -26.00
CA ILE A 401 4.54 -21.33 -24.81
C ILE A 401 3.95 -19.97 -25.22
N ARG A 402 4.44 -19.37 -26.30
CA ARG A 402 3.91 -18.10 -26.82
C ARG A 402 2.41 -18.20 -27.11
N GLN A 403 1.99 -19.27 -27.79
CA GLN A 403 0.58 -19.53 -28.08
C GLN A 403 -0.27 -19.63 -26.80
N VAL A 404 0.19 -20.41 -25.80
CA VAL A 404 -0.53 -20.54 -24.52
C VAL A 404 -0.70 -19.19 -23.82
N PHE A 405 0.34 -18.36 -23.79
CA PHE A 405 0.24 -17.02 -23.21
C PHE A 405 -0.76 -16.15 -23.97
N GLU A 406 -0.68 -16.14 -25.30
CA GLU A 406 -1.56 -15.35 -26.17
C GLU A 406 -3.03 -15.74 -25.99
N GLU A 407 -3.34 -17.04 -26.01
CA GLU A 407 -4.69 -17.58 -25.84
C GLU A 407 -5.33 -17.14 -24.53
N TYR A 408 -4.65 -17.39 -23.41
CA TYR A 408 -5.19 -17.04 -22.09
C TYR A 408 -5.29 -15.52 -21.90
N ALA A 409 -4.30 -14.75 -22.38
CA ALA A 409 -4.32 -13.31 -22.23
C ALA A 409 -5.46 -12.67 -23.04
N CYS A 410 -5.75 -13.20 -24.24
CA CYS A 410 -6.77 -12.68 -25.15
C CYS A 410 -8.18 -13.25 -24.94
N GLN A 411 -8.35 -14.22 -24.03
CA GLN A 411 -9.63 -14.90 -23.79
C GLN A 411 -10.72 -13.94 -23.26
N GLU A 412 -10.35 -13.00 -22.38
CA GLU A 412 -11.29 -12.06 -21.77
C GLU A 412 -11.39 -10.74 -22.57
N GLU A 413 -12.62 -10.26 -22.77
CA GLU A 413 -12.93 -9.07 -23.58
C GLU A 413 -12.40 -9.18 -25.03
N GLN A 414 -12.42 -10.36 -25.65
CA GLN A 414 -11.89 -10.57 -27.01
C GLN A 414 -12.46 -9.58 -28.04
N GLN A 415 -13.72 -9.17 -27.87
CA GLN A 415 -14.42 -8.20 -28.72
C GLN A 415 -13.76 -6.81 -28.74
N GLU A 416 -12.95 -6.46 -27.72
CA GLU A 416 -12.25 -5.17 -27.68
C GLU A 416 -10.92 -5.17 -28.46
N LEU A 417 -10.43 -6.35 -28.85
CA LEU A 417 -9.14 -6.53 -29.48
C LEU A 417 -9.25 -6.36 -31.00
N THR A 418 -8.74 -5.24 -31.51
CA THR A 418 -8.49 -5.07 -32.96
C THR A 418 -7.25 -5.84 -33.43
N ARG A 419 -6.28 -6.05 -32.52
CA ARG A 419 -5.09 -6.88 -32.72
C ARG A 419 -4.77 -7.59 -31.41
N ARG A 420 -4.37 -8.87 -31.49
CA ARG A 420 -3.99 -9.66 -30.30
C ARG A 420 -2.76 -9.10 -29.58
N ASN A 421 -1.84 -8.48 -30.32
CA ASN A 421 -0.63 -7.87 -29.77
C ASN A 421 -0.87 -6.69 -28.80
N THR A 422 -2.09 -6.14 -28.76
CA THR A 422 -2.50 -5.12 -27.77
C THR A 422 -2.55 -5.69 -26.36
N ARG A 423 -2.81 -7.00 -26.22
CA ARG A 423 -2.99 -7.69 -24.94
C ARG A 423 -1.74 -8.42 -24.49
N PHE A 424 -1.07 -9.07 -25.43
CA PHE A 424 0.14 -9.84 -25.22
C PHE A 424 1.15 -9.50 -26.31
N HIS A 425 2.33 -9.01 -25.91
CA HIS A 425 3.44 -8.76 -26.81
C HIS A 425 4.63 -9.62 -26.40
N ALA A 426 5.15 -10.37 -27.37
CA ALA A 426 6.36 -11.18 -27.22
C ALA A 426 7.48 -10.58 -28.08
N GLU A 427 8.64 -10.37 -27.46
CA GLU A 427 9.86 -9.93 -28.13
C GLU A 427 10.95 -10.98 -27.87
N GLU A 428 11.56 -11.48 -28.95
CA GLU A 428 12.73 -12.36 -28.84
C GLU A 428 13.96 -11.54 -28.48
N ILE A 429 14.74 -12.01 -27.52
CA ILE A 429 15.94 -11.30 -27.08
C ILE A 429 17.05 -11.58 -28.07
N ASP A 430 17.54 -10.52 -28.70
CA ASP A 430 18.67 -10.56 -29.63
C ASP A 430 19.97 -10.29 -28.86
N PRO A 431 20.88 -11.29 -28.71
CA PRO A 431 22.15 -11.11 -28.03
C PRO A 431 23.01 -10.00 -28.62
N LYS A 432 22.82 -9.64 -29.89
CA LYS A 432 23.55 -8.55 -30.56
C LYS A 432 23.07 -7.16 -30.13
N LYS A 433 21.81 -7.02 -29.70
CA LYS A 433 21.22 -5.74 -29.28
C LYS A 433 21.39 -5.50 -27.78
N GLY A 434 21.52 -6.55 -27.00
CA GLY A 434 21.76 -6.48 -25.58
C GLY A 434 21.52 -7.81 -24.88
N SER A 435 22.06 -7.91 -23.66
CA SER A 435 21.82 -9.06 -22.79
C SER A 435 20.36 -9.16 -22.37
N ALA A 436 19.88 -10.37 -22.10
CA ALA A 436 18.55 -10.60 -21.51
C ALA A 436 18.38 -9.83 -20.20
N THR A 437 19.47 -9.76 -19.42
CA THR A 437 19.55 -8.94 -18.22
C THR A 437 19.35 -7.44 -18.52
N GLY A 438 19.89 -6.94 -19.64
CA GLY A 438 19.74 -5.54 -20.08
C GLY A 438 18.29 -5.15 -20.38
N TYR A 439 17.52 -6.06 -21.00
CA TYR A 439 16.10 -5.83 -21.31
C TYR A 439 15.26 -5.56 -20.05
N ILE A 440 15.48 -6.32 -18.97
CA ILE A 440 14.73 -6.15 -17.71
C ILE A 440 15.36 -5.10 -16.77
N ALA A 441 16.63 -4.73 -16.98
CA ALA A 441 17.36 -3.77 -16.14
C ALA A 441 16.61 -2.43 -16.02
N LYS A 442 16.07 -1.93 -17.14
CA LYS A 442 15.26 -0.70 -17.16
C LYS A 442 14.09 -0.78 -16.18
N TYR A 443 13.36 -1.90 -16.19
CA TYR A 443 12.21 -2.11 -15.31
C TYR A 443 12.63 -2.18 -13.85
N ILE A 444 13.80 -2.76 -13.54
CA ILE A 444 14.33 -2.82 -12.18
C ILE A 444 14.69 -1.42 -11.68
N SER A 445 15.46 -0.65 -12.45
CA SER A 445 15.86 0.71 -12.07
C SER A 445 14.66 1.64 -11.89
N LYS A 446 13.68 1.60 -12.82
CA LYS A 446 12.43 2.38 -12.72
C LYS A 446 11.61 2.08 -11.47
N ASN A 447 11.60 0.82 -11.03
CA ASN A 447 10.70 0.33 -9.99
C ASN A 447 11.31 0.31 -8.58
N ILE A 448 12.61 0.60 -8.41
CA ILE A 448 13.32 0.53 -7.12
C ILE A 448 13.76 1.91 -6.64
N ASP A 449 14.71 2.55 -7.31
CA ASP A 449 15.37 3.77 -6.82
C ASP A 449 15.67 4.80 -7.92
N GLY A 450 15.39 4.50 -9.19
CA GLY A 450 15.75 5.37 -10.30
C GLY A 450 17.27 5.46 -10.53
N TYR A 451 18.05 4.49 -10.03
CA TYR A 451 19.51 4.52 -10.10
C TYR A 451 20.03 4.51 -11.55
N ALA A 452 21.08 5.32 -11.80
CA ALA A 452 21.71 5.52 -13.11
C ALA A 452 20.79 6.07 -14.21
N LEU A 453 19.70 6.75 -13.81
CA LEU A 453 18.72 7.36 -14.72
C LEU A 453 18.63 8.88 -14.56
N ASP A 454 19.69 9.52 -14.04
CA ASP A 454 19.68 10.97 -13.70
C ASP A 454 19.41 11.86 -14.94
N ASN A 455 19.72 11.37 -16.15
CA ASN A 455 19.49 12.06 -17.42
C ASN A 455 18.37 11.44 -18.28
N GLU A 456 17.66 10.43 -17.78
CA GLU A 456 16.59 9.76 -18.53
C GLU A 456 15.20 10.23 -18.10
N VAL A 457 14.33 10.45 -19.10
CA VAL A 457 12.94 10.83 -18.91
C VAL A 457 12.01 9.64 -19.09
N ASP A 458 10.93 9.61 -18.32
CA ASP A 458 9.92 8.59 -18.47
C ASP A 458 9.14 8.79 -19.77
N LYS A 459 8.94 7.70 -20.54
CA LYS A 459 8.20 7.76 -21.80
C LYS A 459 6.72 8.07 -21.60
N GLU A 460 6.18 7.77 -20.41
CA GLU A 460 4.78 8.06 -20.09
C GLU A 460 4.56 9.56 -19.82
N ASN A 461 5.42 10.25 -19.08
CA ASN A 461 5.13 11.61 -18.62
C ASN A 461 6.21 12.66 -18.90
N GLY A 462 7.33 12.28 -19.50
CA GLY A 462 8.45 13.17 -19.80
C GLY A 462 9.22 13.69 -18.58
N LYS A 463 8.92 13.20 -17.36
CA LYS A 463 9.59 13.62 -16.12
C LYS A 463 10.84 12.80 -15.84
N PRO A 464 11.79 13.31 -15.03
CA PRO A 464 12.97 12.55 -14.62
C PRO A 464 12.59 11.24 -13.94
N LEU A 465 13.26 10.14 -14.31
CA LEU A 465 12.90 8.80 -13.83
C LEU A 465 13.01 8.64 -12.30
N LYS A 466 13.85 9.43 -11.64
CA LYS A 466 13.97 9.46 -10.18
C LYS A 466 12.70 9.92 -9.48
N GLU A 467 11.97 10.89 -10.05
CA GLU A 467 10.68 11.32 -9.51
C GLU A 467 9.60 10.25 -9.70
N THR A 468 9.64 9.53 -10.83
CA THR A 468 8.71 8.44 -11.10
C THR A 468 8.92 7.23 -10.19
N ALA A 469 10.16 6.92 -9.80
CA ALA A 469 10.46 5.81 -8.89
C ALA A 469 9.77 5.96 -7.52
N ILE A 470 9.60 7.19 -7.03
CA ILE A 470 8.83 7.48 -5.81
C ILE A 470 7.36 7.14 -6.00
N ALA A 471 6.77 7.56 -7.13
CA ALA A 471 5.36 7.30 -7.43
C ALA A 471 5.09 5.80 -7.57
N VAL A 472 5.97 5.07 -8.26
CA VAL A 472 5.91 3.62 -8.42
C VAL A 472 6.06 2.90 -7.07
N SER A 473 7.00 3.34 -6.22
CA SER A 473 7.19 2.78 -4.88
C SER A 473 5.99 3.05 -3.96
N ALA A 474 5.40 4.24 -4.05
CA ALA A 474 4.20 4.61 -3.31
C ALA A 474 3.00 3.78 -3.76
N TRP A 475 2.83 3.59 -5.08
CA TRP A 475 1.82 2.73 -5.69
C TRP A 475 1.95 1.28 -5.18
N ALA A 476 3.13 0.67 -5.31
CA ALA A 476 3.35 -0.72 -4.91
C ALA A 476 3.08 -0.93 -3.41
N ALA A 477 3.49 0.04 -2.57
CA ALA A 477 3.22 0.00 -1.13
C ALA A 477 1.73 0.18 -0.80
N ARG A 478 1.04 1.11 -1.46
CA ARG A 478 -0.39 1.41 -1.26
C ARG A 478 -1.28 0.21 -1.57
N TRP A 479 -0.99 -0.45 -2.70
CA TRP A 479 -1.78 -1.57 -3.20
C TRP A 479 -1.24 -2.93 -2.77
N HIS A 480 -0.13 -2.96 -2.01
CA HIS A 480 0.55 -4.17 -1.57
C HIS A 480 0.91 -5.12 -2.72
N ILE A 481 1.40 -4.55 -3.83
CA ILE A 481 1.74 -5.30 -5.03
C ILE A 481 3.21 -5.73 -4.95
N ARG A 482 3.44 -7.04 -5.00
CA ARG A 482 4.79 -7.60 -5.14
C ARG A 482 5.28 -7.35 -6.57
N GLN A 483 6.14 -6.36 -6.74
CA GLN A 483 6.70 -5.99 -8.05
C GLN A 483 7.53 -7.13 -8.67
N PHE A 484 8.51 -7.68 -7.95
CA PHE A 484 9.43 -8.68 -8.49
C PHE A 484 9.14 -10.10 -7.98
N GLN A 485 8.99 -11.05 -8.90
CA GLN A 485 8.76 -12.46 -8.61
C GLN A 485 9.57 -13.34 -9.57
N PHE A 486 10.51 -14.09 -9.03
CA PHE A 486 11.22 -15.12 -9.80
C PHE A 486 10.30 -16.34 -10.04
N ILE A 487 10.53 -16.97 -11.18
CA ILE A 487 9.84 -18.17 -11.69
C ILE A 487 10.93 -19.24 -11.82
N GLY A 488 10.72 -20.40 -11.21
CA GLY A 488 11.77 -21.43 -11.11
C GLY A 488 12.97 -21.01 -10.23
N GLY A 489 14.05 -21.77 -10.32
CA GLY A 489 15.32 -21.59 -9.62
C GLY A 489 15.31 -21.99 -8.14
N ALA A 490 16.49 -21.94 -7.54
CA ALA A 490 16.71 -22.27 -6.14
C ALA A 490 16.25 -21.15 -5.16
N PRO A 491 15.89 -21.50 -3.91
CA PRO A 491 15.40 -20.51 -2.94
C PRO A 491 16.47 -19.50 -2.50
N VAL A 492 16.24 -18.21 -2.76
CA VAL A 492 17.12 -17.13 -2.30
C VAL A 492 17.32 -17.09 -0.77
N THR A 493 16.37 -17.65 0.00
CA THR A 493 16.52 -17.75 1.46
C THR A 493 17.69 -18.65 1.84
N VAL A 494 17.84 -19.81 1.20
CA VAL A 494 18.95 -20.74 1.46
C VAL A 494 20.27 -20.08 1.07
N TYR A 495 20.33 -19.47 -0.12
CA TYR A 495 21.47 -18.67 -0.58
C TYR A 495 21.93 -17.63 0.46
N ARG A 496 20.98 -16.86 1.03
CA ARG A 496 21.28 -15.83 2.03
C ARG A 496 21.74 -16.41 3.35
N GLU A 497 21.24 -17.57 3.77
CA GLU A 497 21.68 -18.22 5.01
C GLU A 497 23.08 -18.83 4.86
N LEU A 498 23.38 -19.45 3.71
CA LEU A 498 24.71 -19.97 3.39
C LEU A 498 25.78 -18.88 3.42
N ARG A 499 25.48 -17.68 2.90
CA ARG A 499 26.39 -16.52 2.96
C ARG A 499 26.64 -15.95 4.36
N ARG A 500 25.95 -16.46 5.40
CA ARG A 500 26.24 -16.15 6.80
C ARG A 500 27.32 -17.08 7.36
N LEU A 501 27.48 -18.26 6.75
CA LEU A 501 28.54 -19.20 7.08
C LEU A 501 29.86 -18.70 6.50
N ARG A 502 30.80 -18.37 7.38
CA ARG A 502 32.17 -17.96 6.99
C ARG A 502 33.16 -19.12 7.02
N ASP A 503 32.78 -20.21 7.70
CA ASP A 503 33.63 -21.36 7.90
C ASP A 503 33.42 -22.40 6.78
N ASN A 504 34.40 -22.48 5.88
CA ASN A 504 34.41 -23.42 4.77
C ASN A 504 34.73 -24.86 5.20
N GLU A 505 35.42 -25.05 6.33
CA GLU A 505 35.80 -26.39 6.81
C GLU A 505 34.57 -27.13 7.34
N THR A 506 33.74 -26.45 8.13
CA THR A 506 32.47 -27.00 8.59
C THR A 506 31.54 -27.36 7.42
N ALA A 507 31.54 -26.59 6.34
CA ALA A 507 30.76 -26.91 5.14
C ALA A 507 31.24 -28.20 4.46
N ARG A 508 32.56 -28.35 4.29
CA ARG A 508 33.19 -29.55 3.70
C ARG A 508 33.04 -30.79 4.57
N GLY A 509 33.05 -30.62 5.90
CA GLY A 509 32.87 -31.70 6.85
C GLY A 509 31.46 -32.31 6.81
N LEU A 510 30.48 -31.63 6.23
CA LEU A 510 29.11 -32.14 6.10
C LEU A 510 28.96 -33.03 4.86
N SER A 511 29.23 -32.50 3.67
CA SER A 511 29.26 -33.23 2.39
C SER A 511 29.98 -32.40 1.31
N ILE A 512 30.39 -33.05 0.23
CA ILE A 512 31.00 -32.37 -0.93
C ILE A 512 29.95 -31.49 -1.62
N GLU A 513 28.75 -32.04 -1.82
CA GLU A 513 27.63 -31.37 -2.48
C GLU A 513 27.17 -30.14 -1.68
N PHE A 514 27.14 -30.22 -0.35
CA PHE A 514 26.85 -29.05 0.48
C PHE A 514 27.93 -27.99 0.33
N ALA A 515 29.21 -28.39 0.32
CA ALA A 515 30.33 -27.48 0.15
C ALA A 515 30.29 -26.76 -1.20
N ASP A 516 29.91 -27.43 -2.28
CA ASP A 516 29.75 -26.82 -3.60
C ASP A 516 28.64 -25.75 -3.61
N VAL A 517 27.48 -26.08 -3.01
CA VAL A 517 26.36 -25.13 -2.88
C VAL A 517 26.76 -23.93 -2.02
N HIS A 518 27.49 -24.16 -0.92
CA HIS A 518 28.00 -23.09 -0.05
C HIS A 518 29.02 -22.21 -0.77
N HIS A 519 29.99 -22.82 -1.46
CA HIS A 519 31.04 -22.13 -2.20
C HIS A 519 30.47 -21.20 -3.27
N ALA A 520 29.55 -21.72 -4.09
CA ALA A 520 28.85 -20.91 -5.09
C ALA A 520 28.08 -19.75 -4.44
N ALA A 521 27.39 -20.01 -3.32
CA ALA A 521 26.66 -18.98 -2.60
C ALA A 521 27.56 -17.87 -2.03
N ASP A 522 28.72 -18.22 -1.46
CA ASP A 522 29.65 -17.27 -0.82
C ASP A 522 30.32 -16.34 -1.84
N ASN A 523 30.89 -16.92 -2.92
CA ASN A 523 31.36 -16.18 -4.11
C ASN A 523 30.25 -15.32 -4.73
N GLY A 524 29.02 -15.78 -4.53
CA GLY A 524 27.81 -15.18 -5.04
C GLY A 524 27.65 -15.38 -6.54
N ASP A 525 28.12 -16.54 -7.01
CA ASP A 525 27.72 -17.08 -8.30
C ASP A 525 26.30 -17.63 -8.16
N TRP A 526 25.34 -16.97 -8.80
CA TRP A 526 23.96 -17.39 -8.75
C TRP A 526 23.68 -18.58 -9.69
N ALA A 527 24.40 -18.68 -10.81
CA ALA A 527 24.20 -19.75 -11.78
C ALA A 527 24.63 -21.08 -11.18
N ASP A 528 25.85 -21.12 -10.65
CA ASP A 528 26.41 -22.31 -10.01
C ASP A 528 25.62 -22.70 -8.78
N TYR A 529 25.19 -21.72 -7.97
CA TYR A 529 24.34 -21.99 -6.82
C TYR A 529 23.02 -22.67 -7.20
N VAL A 530 22.37 -22.21 -8.29
CA VAL A 530 21.12 -22.82 -8.76
C VAL A 530 21.39 -24.21 -9.33
N ASN A 531 22.46 -24.41 -10.09
CA ASN A 531 22.83 -25.71 -10.65
C ASN A 531 23.19 -26.73 -9.55
N ALA A 532 24.00 -26.35 -8.58
CA ALA A 532 24.37 -27.18 -7.43
C ALA A 532 23.17 -27.54 -6.54
N GLN A 533 22.11 -26.72 -6.54
CA GLN A 533 20.85 -27.03 -5.87
C GLN A 533 19.95 -28.00 -6.64
N GLY A 534 20.32 -28.43 -7.86
CA GLY A 534 19.53 -29.30 -8.74
C GLY A 534 18.99 -28.62 -10.01
N GLY A 535 19.42 -27.39 -10.30
CA GLY A 535 19.09 -26.66 -11.52
C GLY A 535 17.83 -25.78 -11.45
N PRO A 536 17.48 -25.09 -12.55
CA PRO A 536 16.40 -24.10 -12.57
C PRO A 536 14.98 -24.68 -12.40
N PHE A 537 14.82 -26.01 -12.56
CA PHE A 537 13.53 -26.70 -12.44
C PHE A 537 13.42 -27.64 -11.24
N VAL A 538 14.42 -27.61 -10.34
CA VAL A 538 14.44 -28.49 -9.16
C VAL A 538 13.16 -28.37 -8.33
N ARG A 539 12.64 -29.51 -7.87
CA ARG A 539 11.49 -29.52 -6.95
C ARG A 539 11.97 -29.16 -5.56
N ARG A 540 11.07 -28.65 -4.73
CA ARG A 540 11.41 -28.25 -3.35
C ARG A 540 11.90 -29.40 -2.48
N ASP A 541 11.44 -30.61 -2.77
CA ASP A 541 11.80 -31.81 -2.01
C ASP A 541 13.15 -32.39 -2.46
N ASP A 542 13.60 -32.02 -3.67
CA ASP A 542 14.82 -32.50 -4.31
C ASP A 542 15.98 -31.49 -4.20
N LEU A 543 15.81 -30.42 -3.40
CA LEU A 543 16.86 -29.41 -3.17
C LEU A 543 18.03 -30.04 -2.40
N GLN A 544 19.26 -29.80 -2.83
CA GLN A 544 20.45 -30.29 -2.11
C GLN A 544 20.56 -29.70 -0.70
N VAL A 545 20.37 -28.38 -0.56
CA VAL A 545 20.47 -27.70 0.75
C VAL A 545 19.16 -27.02 1.10
N ARG A 546 18.67 -27.25 2.32
CA ARG A 546 17.40 -26.72 2.82
C ARG A 546 17.59 -25.92 4.10
N THR A 547 16.68 -24.96 4.33
CA THR A 547 16.66 -24.19 5.58
C THR A 547 16.13 -25.03 6.73
N LEU A 548 16.85 -25.01 7.86
CA LEU A 548 16.38 -25.55 9.13
C LEU A 548 15.47 -24.53 9.82
N TYR A 549 14.24 -24.92 10.08
CA TYR A 549 13.28 -24.19 10.90
C TYR A 549 13.15 -24.85 12.26
N LEU A 550 13.36 -24.09 13.34
CA LEU A 550 13.13 -24.58 14.70
C LEU A 550 12.11 -23.68 15.43
N PRO A 551 11.31 -24.29 16.33
CA PRO A 551 10.44 -23.54 17.22
C PRO A 551 11.27 -22.72 18.20
N GLN A 552 10.86 -21.49 18.44
CA GLN A 552 11.39 -20.68 19.53
C GLN A 552 10.71 -21.09 20.85
N PRO A 553 11.38 -20.89 22.01
CA PRO A 553 10.78 -21.15 23.31
C PRO A 553 9.62 -20.20 23.62
N GLN A 554 9.57 -19.04 22.98
CA GLN A 554 8.51 -18.04 23.18
C GLN A 554 7.34 -18.27 22.21
N PHE A 555 6.14 -18.06 22.73
CA PHE A 555 4.92 -17.98 21.94
C PHE A 555 4.68 -16.55 21.48
N ASN A 556 3.96 -16.37 20.38
CA ASN A 556 3.51 -15.03 19.99
C ASN A 556 2.39 -14.55 20.92
N ARG A 557 1.98 -13.29 20.78
CA ARG A 557 0.92 -12.67 21.59
C ARG A 557 -0.46 -13.35 21.51
N PHE A 558 -0.64 -14.33 20.63
CA PHE A 558 -1.86 -15.09 20.41
C PHE A 558 -1.71 -16.57 20.80
N GLY A 559 -0.60 -16.96 21.44
CA GLY A 559 -0.35 -18.33 21.88
C GLY A 559 0.13 -19.29 20.79
N GLU A 560 0.54 -18.81 19.60
CA GLU A 560 1.11 -19.69 18.58
C GLU A 560 2.63 -19.85 18.75
N ARG A 561 3.13 -21.06 18.49
CA ARG A 561 4.57 -21.33 18.43
C ARG A 561 5.22 -20.50 17.34
N ILE A 562 6.26 -19.73 17.69
CA ILE A 562 7.04 -18.97 16.72
C ILE A 562 8.06 -19.93 16.09
N VAL A 563 7.99 -20.11 14.78
CA VAL A 563 8.98 -20.90 14.02
C VAL A 563 9.91 -19.95 13.29
N SER A 564 11.22 -20.15 13.43
CA SER A 564 12.22 -19.30 12.79
C SER A 564 13.36 -20.12 12.18
N ILE A 565 13.99 -19.55 11.16
CA ILE A 565 15.18 -20.13 10.54
C ILE A 565 16.30 -20.12 11.59
N ARG A 566 16.96 -21.26 11.79
CA ARG A 566 18.13 -21.38 12.68
C ARG A 566 19.41 -21.77 11.95
N GLY A 567 19.29 -22.36 10.76
CA GLY A 567 20.42 -22.88 10.02
C GLY A 567 20.03 -23.43 8.66
N VAL A 568 20.93 -24.25 8.14
CA VAL A 568 20.74 -25.03 6.92
C VAL A 568 21.17 -26.48 7.17
N TYR A 569 20.69 -27.39 6.35
CA TYR A 569 21.10 -28.79 6.38
C TYR A 569 21.14 -29.36 4.97
N ASP A 570 21.95 -30.40 4.78
CA ASP A 570 21.98 -31.19 3.57
C ASP A 570 20.79 -32.16 3.55
N SER A 571 20.03 -32.19 2.46
CA SER A 571 18.83 -33.03 2.34
C SER A 571 19.12 -34.53 2.39
N GLN A 572 20.29 -34.98 1.94
CA GLN A 572 20.67 -36.40 1.93
C GLN A 572 21.01 -36.89 3.35
N ILE A 573 21.66 -36.04 4.15
CA ILE A 573 22.00 -36.35 5.55
C ILE A 573 20.79 -36.15 6.46
N GLY A 574 19.95 -35.16 6.12
CA GLY A 574 18.73 -34.83 6.84
C GLY A 574 18.93 -33.78 7.93
N ALA A 575 17.80 -33.36 8.50
CA ALA A 575 17.75 -32.25 9.46
C ALA A 575 18.36 -32.57 10.84
N GLY A 576 18.78 -33.81 11.09
CA GLY A 576 19.41 -34.26 12.33
C GLY A 576 20.85 -33.74 12.51
N SER A 577 21.53 -33.42 11.41
CA SER A 577 22.90 -32.89 11.40
C SER A 577 22.96 -31.52 10.71
N PRO A 578 22.32 -30.47 11.27
CA PRO A 578 22.29 -29.18 10.63
C PRO A 578 23.52 -28.33 10.96
N ILE A 579 23.80 -27.35 10.10
CA ILE A 579 24.74 -26.27 10.40
C ILE A 579 23.95 -25.04 10.87
N ILE A 580 24.20 -24.62 12.11
CA ILE A 580 23.52 -23.49 12.74
C ILE A 580 24.18 -22.17 12.31
N THR A 581 23.46 -21.37 11.52
CA THR A 581 23.94 -20.08 10.99
C THR A 581 23.55 -18.89 11.85
N ARG A 582 22.64 -19.07 12.81
CA ARG A 582 22.12 -18.00 13.68
C ARG A 582 22.37 -18.31 15.14
N THR A 583 23.55 -17.92 15.61
CA THR A 583 24.04 -18.17 16.98
C THR A 583 23.44 -17.20 18.00
N LYS A 584 23.39 -15.90 17.67
CA LYS A 584 22.91 -14.85 18.59
C LYS A 584 21.42 -14.52 18.41
N ARG A 585 20.70 -14.29 19.51
CA ARG A 585 19.38 -13.62 19.50
C ARG A 585 19.58 -12.12 19.71
N TRP A 586 18.83 -11.33 18.96
CA TRP A 586 18.87 -9.87 19.04
C TRP A 586 17.49 -9.34 19.43
N LYS A 587 17.43 -8.42 20.39
CA LYS A 587 16.24 -7.66 20.75
C LYS A 587 16.41 -6.20 20.35
N ILE A 588 15.33 -5.58 19.87
CA ILE A 588 15.32 -4.14 19.57
C ILE A 588 15.13 -3.40 20.89
N VAL A 589 16.05 -2.51 21.23
CA VAL A 589 16.02 -1.67 22.43
C VAL A 589 16.13 -0.19 22.04
N PRO A 590 15.58 0.74 22.83
CA PRO A 590 15.86 2.15 22.66
C PRO A 590 17.36 2.41 22.75
N ARG A 591 17.84 3.30 21.88
CA ARG A 591 19.23 3.74 21.88
C ARG A 591 19.55 4.42 23.21
N LEU A 592 20.66 4.01 23.85
CA LEU A 592 21.15 4.74 25.01
C LEU A 592 21.59 6.13 24.56
N VAL A 593 21.04 7.16 25.20
CA VAL A 593 21.69 8.47 25.16
C VAL A 593 23.00 8.27 25.90
N ARG A 594 24.11 8.10 25.18
CA ARG A 594 25.42 8.25 25.80
C ARG A 594 25.42 9.68 26.33
N SER A 595 25.42 9.84 27.65
CA SER A 595 25.98 11.04 28.24
C SER A 595 27.42 11.07 27.74
N GLU A 596 27.66 11.79 26.65
CA GLU A 596 28.99 12.32 26.41
C GLU A 596 29.43 12.91 27.75
N GLU A 597 30.62 12.52 28.22
CA GLU A 597 31.27 13.05 29.42
C GLU A 597 31.35 14.57 29.31
N HIS A 598 30.25 15.24 29.61
CA HIS A 598 30.20 16.62 30.00
C HIS A 598 30.42 16.54 31.51
N THR A 599 31.61 16.98 31.91
CA THR A 599 31.88 17.49 33.24
C THR A 599 30.62 18.12 33.81
N SER A 600 30.18 17.61 34.96
CA SER A 600 29.00 18.07 35.69
C SER A 600 28.96 19.61 35.77
N PRO A 601 27.76 20.18 35.64
CA PRO A 601 27.17 20.72 36.86
C PRO A 601 25.70 20.30 37.02
N ASP A 602 25.42 19.78 38.21
CA ASP A 602 24.15 19.74 38.94
C ASP A 602 22.81 19.57 38.17
N ALA A 603 22.28 18.37 38.33
CA ALA A 603 20.89 18.00 38.56
C ALA A 603 19.77 19.02 38.21
N ALA A 604 19.10 18.79 37.07
CA ALA A 604 17.63 18.86 36.99
C ALA A 604 17.09 18.13 35.74
N CYS A 605 16.03 17.36 35.97
CA CYS A 605 15.27 16.49 35.07
C CYS A 605 15.12 16.91 33.59
N THR A 606 15.23 15.90 32.72
CA THR A 606 14.89 15.89 31.28
C THR A 606 13.44 16.29 30.98
N SER A 607 13.23 17.17 29.99
CA SER A 607 11.93 17.41 29.35
C SER A 607 11.90 16.85 27.92
N TRP A 608 10.83 16.12 27.58
CA TRP A 608 10.54 15.67 26.23
C TRP A 608 9.85 16.81 25.45
N SER A 609 10.59 17.57 24.64
CA SER A 609 10.04 18.24 23.46
C SER A 609 11.15 18.59 22.46
N SER A 610 10.87 18.40 21.16
CA SER A 610 11.82 18.62 20.08
C SER A 610 11.78 20.07 19.59
N VAL A 611 12.21 21.04 20.40
CA VAL A 611 12.65 22.36 19.92
C VAL A 611 13.74 22.87 20.88
N ASN A 612 14.99 22.86 20.42
CA ASN A 612 16.12 23.43 21.16
C ASN A 612 16.25 24.91 20.77
N ASN A 613 15.88 25.82 21.66
CA ASN A 613 16.16 27.25 21.54
C ASN A 613 16.33 27.86 22.93
N CYS A 614 17.33 27.37 23.67
CA CYS A 614 17.80 27.96 24.91
C CYS A 614 19.29 28.30 24.78
N THR A 615 19.58 29.53 24.39
CA THR A 615 20.79 30.22 24.84
C THR A 615 20.45 30.80 26.21
N ALA A 616 21.15 30.38 27.26
CA ALA A 616 20.99 30.95 28.60
C ALA A 616 21.52 32.39 28.59
N ASN A 617 20.62 33.36 28.51
CA ASN A 617 20.88 34.73 28.91
C ASN A 617 20.05 34.96 30.17
N GLU A 618 20.72 35.10 31.32
CA GLU A 618 20.11 35.66 32.52
C GLU A 618 19.52 37.03 32.18
N ILE A 619 18.21 37.21 32.39
CA ILE A 619 17.53 38.49 32.16
C ILE A 619 17.48 39.22 33.51
N PRO A 620 18.12 40.39 33.65
CA PRO A 620 18.06 41.17 34.88
C PRO A 620 16.60 41.58 35.19
N SER A 621 16.21 41.49 36.47
CA SER A 621 14.95 42.07 36.95
C SER A 621 14.95 43.59 36.69
N PRO A 622 13.92 44.16 36.04
CA PRO A 622 13.86 45.60 35.87
C PRO A 622 13.51 46.27 37.21
N ALA A 623 14.45 47.01 37.80
CA ALA A 623 14.14 47.90 38.92
C ALA A 623 13.30 49.08 38.40
N TRP A 624 11.98 49.02 38.63
CA TRP A 624 11.05 50.11 38.29
C TRP A 624 10.38 50.63 39.56
N ASP A 625 10.32 51.95 39.67
CA ASP A 625 9.56 52.64 40.70
C ASP A 625 8.08 52.71 40.27
N PHE A 626 7.20 52.07 41.05
CA PHE A 626 5.77 51.97 40.78
C PHE A 626 4.94 53.12 41.36
N SER A 627 5.59 54.10 42.00
CA SER A 627 4.94 55.33 42.44
C SER A 627 4.61 56.28 41.28
N ILE A 628 5.14 56.02 40.07
CA ILE A 628 4.91 56.81 38.86
C ILE A 628 4.25 55.93 37.76
N PRO A 629 3.25 56.44 37.01
CA PRO A 629 2.59 55.67 35.95
C PRO A 629 3.55 55.27 34.82
N LEU A 630 3.69 53.96 34.59
CA LEU A 630 4.55 53.42 33.53
C LEU A 630 4.09 53.86 32.14
N ASN A 631 5.06 54.19 31.27
CA ASN A 631 4.78 54.49 29.87
C ASN A 631 4.49 53.23 29.03
N ARG A 632 3.95 53.40 27.81
CA ARG A 632 3.51 52.29 26.94
C ARG A 632 4.60 51.25 26.67
N ARG A 633 5.87 51.69 26.55
CA ARG A 633 7.02 50.82 26.28
C ARG A 633 7.44 50.03 27.52
N GLN A 634 7.37 50.64 28.71
CA GLN A 634 7.59 49.97 30.00
C GLN A 634 6.49 48.96 30.31
N ARG A 635 5.21 49.29 30.05
CA ARG A 635 4.08 48.34 30.22
C ARG A 635 4.23 47.11 29.33
N GLN A 636 4.64 47.28 28.08
CA GLN A 636 4.90 46.16 27.18
C GLN A 636 6.05 45.27 27.67
N LYS A 637 7.13 45.87 28.19
CA LYS A 637 8.25 45.12 28.80
C LYS A 637 7.81 44.36 30.06
N LEU A 638 7.07 45.00 30.97
CA LEU A 638 6.52 44.37 32.18
C LEU A 638 5.57 43.21 31.83
N THR A 639 4.70 43.41 30.84
CA THR A 639 3.75 42.38 30.38
C THR A 639 4.47 41.21 29.72
N SER A 640 5.56 41.48 28.97
CA SER A 640 6.38 40.41 28.39
C SER A 640 7.16 39.64 29.45
N TRP A 641 7.60 40.31 30.52
CA TRP A 641 8.30 39.70 31.65
C TRP A 641 7.35 38.83 32.48
N LEU A 642 6.16 39.35 32.85
CA LEU A 642 5.14 38.61 33.61
C LEU A 642 4.62 37.36 32.86
N ARG A 643 4.47 37.44 31.53
CA ARG A 643 4.09 36.27 30.72
C ARG A 643 5.16 35.19 30.67
N ARG A 644 6.42 35.55 30.89
CA ARG A 644 7.55 34.60 30.90
C ARG A 644 7.79 34.00 32.28
N THR A 645 7.48 34.72 33.36
CA THR A 645 7.59 34.20 34.74
C THR A 645 6.38 33.38 35.18
N CYS A 646 5.18 33.65 34.64
CA CYS A 646 3.97 32.88 34.93
C CYS A 646 3.68 31.84 33.83
N SER A 647 4.36 30.69 33.86
CA SER A 647 3.95 29.45 33.16
C SER A 647 3.87 28.29 34.18
N PRO A 648 2.97 27.31 34.02
CA PRO A 648 2.51 26.46 35.11
C PRO A 648 3.53 25.35 35.42
N GLY A 649 4.26 25.51 36.54
CA GLY A 649 5.22 24.51 37.03
C GLY A 649 6.13 24.94 38.18
N GLY A 650 6.09 26.20 38.64
CA GLY A 650 6.89 26.69 39.78
C GLY A 650 6.05 27.38 40.87
N SER A 651 6.45 27.20 42.12
CA SER A 651 5.83 27.72 43.36
C SER A 651 5.52 29.23 43.30
N ARG A 652 4.36 29.64 43.85
CA ARG A 652 4.02 31.07 44.00
C ARG A 652 5.06 31.78 44.89
N PRO A 653 5.53 32.99 44.54
CA PRO A 653 6.36 33.77 45.44
C PRO A 653 5.50 34.39 46.55
N HIS A 654 5.98 34.26 47.79
CA HIS A 654 5.51 35.05 48.92
C HIS A 654 5.91 36.52 48.69
N PHE A 655 4.94 37.42 48.75
CA PHE A 655 5.20 38.85 48.97
C PHE A 655 5.05 39.10 50.47
N SER A 656 6.17 39.34 51.15
CA SER A 656 6.17 40.07 52.41
C SER A 656 5.98 41.56 52.10
N THR A 657 5.08 42.20 52.84
CA THR A 657 4.81 43.64 52.86
C THR A 657 6.06 44.49 53.01
#